data_AF-A0A943DG68-F1
#
_entry.id   AF-A0A943DG68-F1
#
_cell.length_a   1.000
_cell.length_b   1.000
_cell.length_c   1.000
_cell.angle_alpha   90.00
_cell.angle_beta   90.00
_cell.angle_gamma   90.00
#
_symmetry.space_group_name_H-M   'P 1'
#
loop_
_entity.id
_entity.type
_entity.pdbx_description
1 polymer ?
#
loop_
_entity_poly.entity_id
_entity_poly.type
_entity_poly.pdbx_seq_one_letter_code
_entity_poly.pdbx_strand_id
1 'polypeptide(L)'
;MPEERKVYRSPARAAAKARPAQTAAPRPPQPPKKPKRRSAKRRRSMLVLGLCLLCLVVVLAVSVVLVRCTAEPEGPAAPDFGTPADAWQKNELGYYFNTSGQAMPAAVLKGMDVSKFQGEVDWEKAKAAGIDFAIIRCGYGGEWDGQEENWAQDDTYWRRNADECTRLGIPFGTYLYSYATTVEEARSEADHVARLLGLTTPPQEGLDDYTAAPYQLSYPVYYDLEDKYISGVFPAEMAELTEAFFSRLEEHGYTGKQGLYASLNWVRGRFSDPGFDQWRDNLWIARFADELGYNGTYDMWQSTYSAPGADYGVQSETVDLDFVMRPFTFTGVSACNGKTAAPVLLNDTRTDELHMDGKDAYATLATNEPGKDEGGRRVYWTTSDKNIATVDKNGTVRARTDSGECTVTATLADGTESISCLVRIGDITVPVFATAGLHGDRTTLADAAALKASTPDSILLDAGGALHGTQSASLTGGMDMLSGFSAAGYDLQAMALDDFAYGTSRLVSDANMGSGPSLASNLINTDATAVFYRSTSWNRNRVTNGMYTIVERAGYKIGFFALNDTAQAAKISASNGEFITARDWTDTANEQITALQNAGCDAIIAVASTAPEGDWQKALLNSGVTAIIDGTTAESSANVLGAGLGLDGVAQLNLVFTQGGGCRAEVQSAVTADTLQAKRTDWETLAASAAADDQTTASDAADPDKDTEAAGGKDTAAPTESVDEAQQAGADAYIYAAAKLAGLDADDQSIYYTPLFTYAENPDASKTISFGNYLAALYAEIVANDNAGGLPEGTSAEAFAGGVTELEYGDITRGDLLNALPATARIQLVSLPADAAKALADGGTVSRVYQNSLTEYAPEGDTAYIVTDTATLAALNVDYTVLRDYGDVFWAVRMNINDLTNNFNDDFVLPEAPQYGVGRRG
;
A
#
# COMPACT_ATOMS: atom_id res chain seq x y z
N MET A 1 2.26 -58.70 39.09
CA MET A 1 3.32 -59.56 39.65
C MET A 1 2.81 -60.99 39.71
N PRO A 2 3.65 -62.03 39.59
CA PRO A 2 5.07 -62.08 39.19
C PRO A 2 5.25 -62.97 37.93
N GLU A 3 6.20 -62.82 37.01
CA GLU A 3 7.67 -62.80 37.07
C GLU A 3 8.37 -63.96 37.80
N GLU A 4 9.47 -64.37 37.16
CA GLU A 4 10.62 -65.12 37.67
C GLU A 4 10.71 -66.65 37.56
N ARG A 5 11.44 -67.03 36.50
CA ARG A 5 12.78 -67.67 36.53
C ARG A 5 12.91 -69.07 37.13
N LYS A 6 13.51 -69.95 36.31
CA LYS A 6 14.60 -70.83 36.75
C LYS A 6 15.64 -71.01 35.64
N VAL A 7 16.89 -70.80 36.01
CA VAL A 7 18.13 -71.07 35.28
C VAL A 7 18.74 -72.34 35.87
N TYR A 8 19.31 -73.24 35.05
CA TYR A 8 20.59 -73.88 35.38
C TYR A 8 21.32 -74.43 34.14
N ARG A 9 22.65 -74.52 34.27
CA ARG A 9 23.72 -74.48 33.26
C ARG A 9 24.21 -75.84 32.69
N SER A 10 25.00 -75.70 31.60
CA SER A 10 26.22 -76.44 31.19
C SER A 10 26.09 -77.50 30.07
N PRO A 11 27.17 -77.80 29.28
CA PRO A 11 28.19 -76.91 28.67
C PRO A 11 28.51 -77.24 27.17
N ALA A 12 29.49 -76.55 26.61
CA ALA A 12 29.89 -76.41 25.20
C ALA A 12 30.53 -77.62 24.47
N ARG A 13 30.46 -77.63 23.12
CA ARG A 13 31.62 -77.66 22.18
C ARG A 13 31.18 -77.54 20.71
N ALA A 14 31.99 -76.88 19.89
CA ALA A 14 31.78 -76.67 18.45
C ALA A 14 32.49 -77.71 17.56
N ALA A 15 31.97 -77.84 16.33
CA ALA A 15 32.65 -78.02 15.04
C ALA A 15 32.26 -79.24 14.15
N ALA A 16 31.88 -78.89 12.91
CA ALA A 16 32.17 -79.53 11.60
C ALA A 16 31.44 -80.81 11.10
N LYS A 17 30.71 -80.60 9.98
CA LYS A 17 30.66 -81.33 8.67
C LYS A 17 30.49 -82.87 8.57
N ALA A 18 29.44 -83.21 7.77
CA ALA A 18 29.39 -84.10 6.57
C ALA A 18 28.71 -85.50 6.60
N ARG A 19 27.92 -85.75 5.52
CA ARG A 19 27.69 -87.00 4.73
C ARG A 19 26.54 -88.00 5.11
N PRO A 20 26.14 -89.02 4.26
CA PRO A 20 24.76 -89.20 3.73
C PRO A 20 24.10 -90.62 3.83
N ALA A 21 22.86 -90.73 3.27
CA ALA A 21 22.20 -91.80 2.44
C ALA A 21 21.89 -93.26 2.93
N GLN A 22 20.68 -93.80 2.60
CA GLN A 22 20.41 -94.94 1.67
C GLN A 22 19.00 -95.65 1.76
N THR A 23 18.35 -95.85 0.57
CA THR A 23 17.59 -97.01 -0.08
C THR A 23 16.82 -98.09 0.73
N ALA A 24 15.90 -98.97 0.24
CA ALA A 24 15.05 -99.30 -0.95
C ALA A 24 14.25 -100.62 -0.60
N ALA A 25 13.22 -101.08 -1.38
CA ALA A 25 12.82 -102.50 -1.72
C ALA A 25 11.39 -102.62 -2.43
N PRO A 26 10.86 -103.79 -2.94
CA PRO A 26 10.64 -104.15 -4.39
C PRO A 26 9.20 -104.76 -4.74
N ARG A 27 8.76 -105.12 -5.98
CA ARG A 27 8.95 -106.34 -6.85
C ARG A 27 8.06 -106.35 -8.17
N PRO A 28 8.27 -107.25 -9.19
CA PRO A 28 7.86 -107.20 -10.64
C PRO A 28 7.00 -108.43 -11.14
N PRO A 29 6.91 -108.95 -12.43
CA PRO A 29 7.22 -108.52 -13.85
C PRO A 29 6.14 -108.83 -14.98
N GLN A 30 6.46 -108.59 -16.28
CA GLN A 30 5.66 -108.58 -17.57
C GLN A 30 5.63 -109.90 -18.43
N PRO A 31 4.86 -109.97 -19.56
CA PRO A 31 5.45 -110.25 -20.91
C PRO A 31 4.71 -109.54 -22.14
N PRO A 32 4.95 -109.77 -23.49
CA PRO A 32 5.48 -108.76 -24.44
C PRO A 32 4.78 -108.51 -25.84
N LYS A 33 5.15 -107.37 -26.50
CA LYS A 33 5.26 -106.93 -27.96
C LYS A 33 4.18 -107.33 -29.02
N LYS A 34 3.65 -106.45 -29.92
CA LYS A 34 4.26 -105.59 -31.00
C LYS A 34 3.12 -104.80 -31.79
N PRO A 35 3.32 -103.95 -32.85
CA PRO A 35 3.56 -102.48 -32.82
C PRO A 35 2.60 -101.53 -33.61
N LYS A 36 2.70 -100.22 -33.29
CA LYS A 36 2.52 -98.94 -34.03
C LYS A 36 1.20 -98.56 -34.78
N ARG A 37 0.60 -97.45 -34.32
CA ARG A 37 0.06 -96.36 -35.16
C ARG A 37 0.18 -95.00 -34.42
N ARG A 38 0.85 -94.00 -35.02
CA ARG A 38 0.93 -92.62 -34.51
C ARG A 38 -0.44 -91.93 -34.73
N SER A 39 -1.01 -91.30 -33.70
CA SER A 39 -2.13 -90.38 -33.86
C SER A 39 -1.82 -89.01 -33.25
N ALA A 40 -2.15 -87.98 -34.01
CA ALA A 40 -1.77 -86.58 -33.86
C ALA A 40 -2.51 -85.82 -32.74
N LYS A 41 -2.73 -86.44 -31.58
CA LYS A 41 -3.54 -85.83 -30.49
C LYS A 41 -2.71 -85.09 -29.42
N ARG A 42 -1.38 -85.30 -29.35
CA ARG A 42 -0.53 -84.70 -28.30
C ARG A 42 0.07 -83.32 -28.61
N ARG A 43 0.10 -82.87 -29.88
CA ARG A 43 0.67 -81.55 -30.22
C ARG A 43 -0.30 -80.38 -30.00
N ARG A 44 -1.63 -80.58 -30.13
CA ARG A 44 -2.62 -79.52 -29.84
C ARG A 44 -2.75 -79.23 -28.34
N SER A 45 -2.61 -80.23 -27.48
CA SER A 45 -2.69 -80.03 -26.02
C SER A 45 -1.49 -79.26 -25.45
N MET A 46 -0.26 -79.48 -25.94
CA MET A 46 0.92 -78.70 -25.51
C MET A 46 0.93 -77.28 -26.07
N LEU A 47 0.39 -77.07 -27.28
CA LEU A 47 0.22 -75.73 -27.85
C LEU A 47 -0.84 -74.93 -27.11
N VAL A 48 -1.97 -75.55 -26.73
CA VAL A 48 -3.01 -74.92 -25.91
C VAL A 48 -2.50 -74.66 -24.49
N LEU A 49 -1.76 -75.59 -23.87
CA LEU A 49 -1.17 -75.36 -22.54
C LEU A 49 -0.12 -74.23 -22.58
N GLY A 50 0.70 -74.19 -23.63
CA GLY A 50 1.68 -73.12 -23.86
C GLY A 50 1.04 -71.77 -24.16
N LEU A 51 -0.06 -71.74 -24.92
CA LEU A 51 -0.84 -70.52 -25.15
C LEU A 51 -1.51 -70.06 -23.86
N CYS A 52 -2.07 -70.97 -23.06
CA CYS A 52 -2.65 -70.64 -21.76
C CYS A 52 -1.60 -70.13 -20.77
N LEU A 53 -0.40 -70.70 -20.75
CA LEU A 53 0.70 -70.22 -19.90
C LEU A 53 1.21 -68.85 -20.39
N LEU A 54 1.32 -68.65 -21.69
CA LEU A 54 1.68 -67.35 -22.27
C LEU A 54 0.61 -66.30 -21.97
N CYS A 55 -0.68 -66.64 -22.13
CA CYS A 55 -1.78 -65.77 -21.74
C CYS A 55 -1.78 -65.50 -20.23
N LEU A 56 -1.42 -66.47 -19.39
CA LEU A 56 -1.34 -66.28 -17.95
C LEU A 56 -0.15 -65.38 -17.56
N VAL A 57 0.97 -65.50 -18.26
CA VAL A 57 2.14 -64.61 -18.10
C VAL A 57 1.86 -63.22 -18.63
N VAL A 58 1.15 -63.10 -19.76
CA VAL A 58 0.71 -61.80 -20.31
C VAL A 58 -0.34 -61.18 -19.40
N VAL A 59 -1.29 -61.94 -18.87
CA VAL A 59 -2.26 -61.45 -17.88
C VAL A 59 -1.54 -61.07 -16.60
N LEU A 60 -0.60 -61.86 -16.09
CA LEU A 60 0.21 -61.47 -14.93
C LEU A 60 1.07 -60.24 -15.20
N ALA A 61 1.68 -60.12 -16.38
CA ALA A 61 2.46 -58.95 -16.75
C ALA A 61 1.57 -57.72 -16.94
N VAL A 62 0.42 -57.86 -17.57
CA VAL A 62 -0.59 -56.81 -17.73
C VAL A 62 -1.25 -56.48 -16.40
N SER A 63 -1.44 -57.44 -15.50
CA SER A 63 -1.94 -57.23 -14.14
C SER A 63 -0.88 -56.59 -13.25
N VAL A 64 0.40 -56.93 -13.40
CA VAL A 64 1.51 -56.25 -12.68
C VAL A 64 1.74 -54.86 -13.26
N VAL A 65 1.59 -54.66 -14.56
CA VAL A 65 1.61 -53.34 -15.20
C VAL A 65 0.37 -52.55 -14.80
N LEU A 66 -0.82 -53.14 -14.78
CA LEU A 66 -2.05 -52.49 -14.29
C LEU A 66 -1.92 -52.17 -12.80
N VAL A 67 -1.44 -53.08 -11.95
CA VAL A 67 -1.21 -52.83 -10.52
C VAL A 67 -0.12 -51.77 -10.30
N ARG A 68 0.92 -51.72 -11.14
CA ARG A 68 1.92 -50.63 -11.14
C ARG A 68 1.42 -49.33 -11.77
N CYS A 69 0.39 -49.38 -12.62
CA CYS A 69 -0.27 -48.23 -13.22
C CYS A 69 -1.48 -47.75 -12.40
N THR A 70 -1.99 -48.55 -11.45
CA THR A 70 -3.08 -48.23 -10.52
C THR A 70 -2.60 -48.01 -9.09
N ALA A 71 -1.32 -48.24 -8.80
CA ALA A 71 -0.70 -47.66 -7.62
C ALA A 71 -0.53 -46.16 -7.88
N GLU A 72 -1.59 -45.40 -7.68
CA GLU A 72 -1.46 -43.97 -7.46
C GLU A 72 -0.37 -43.78 -6.39
N PRO A 73 0.61 -42.88 -6.61
CA PRO A 73 1.59 -42.61 -5.58
C PRO A 73 0.81 -42.17 -4.33
N GLU A 74 0.99 -42.88 -3.22
CA GLU A 74 0.54 -42.42 -1.90
C GLU A 74 0.92 -40.95 -1.78
N GLY A 75 -0.06 -40.10 -1.44
CA GLY A 75 0.10 -38.65 -1.33
C GLY A 75 1.19 -38.25 -0.33
N PRO A 76 1.35 -36.95 -0.03
CA PRO A 76 2.28 -36.56 1.03
C PRO A 76 1.94 -37.31 2.32
N ALA A 77 2.98 -37.68 3.09
CA ALA A 77 2.78 -38.29 4.40
C ALA A 77 2.05 -37.31 5.32
N ALA A 78 1.43 -37.82 6.38
CA ALA A 78 0.97 -36.95 7.46
C ALA A 78 2.22 -36.31 8.11
N PRO A 79 2.22 -34.99 8.37
CA PRO A 79 3.35 -34.33 9.03
C PRO A 79 3.62 -34.98 10.38
N ASP A 80 4.88 -35.38 10.59
CA ASP A 80 5.39 -35.88 11.86
C ASP A 80 6.50 -34.97 12.36
N PHE A 81 6.16 -34.15 13.35
CA PHE A 81 7.12 -33.27 14.01
C PHE A 81 7.74 -33.90 15.26
N GLY A 82 7.38 -35.15 15.60
CA GLY A 82 7.85 -35.83 16.82
C GLY A 82 7.23 -35.28 18.10
N THR A 83 7.87 -35.56 19.24
CA THR A 83 7.46 -34.99 20.54
C THR A 83 7.79 -33.50 20.58
N PRO A 84 6.84 -32.62 20.96
CA PRO A 84 7.11 -31.21 21.16
C PRO A 84 8.21 -30.97 22.20
N ALA A 85 9.11 -30.04 21.91
CA ALA A 85 10.07 -29.51 22.88
C ALA A 85 9.45 -28.32 23.65
N ASP A 86 10.16 -27.84 24.67
CA ASP A 86 9.81 -26.59 25.34
C ASP A 86 9.87 -25.40 24.34
N ALA A 87 9.19 -24.30 24.68
CA ALA A 87 9.11 -23.12 23.83
C ALA A 87 10.51 -22.66 23.38
N TRP A 88 10.63 -22.41 22.08
CA TRP A 88 11.83 -22.00 21.36
C TRP A 88 13.00 -23.02 21.41
N GLN A 89 12.73 -24.25 21.85
CA GLN A 89 13.73 -25.34 21.87
C GLN A 89 13.57 -26.27 20.68
N LYS A 90 14.70 -26.90 20.34
CA LYS A 90 14.79 -27.89 19.27
C LYS A 90 14.55 -29.29 19.82
N ASN A 91 13.69 -30.07 19.20
CA ASN A 91 13.48 -31.47 19.60
C ASN A 91 14.51 -32.42 18.97
N GLU A 92 14.38 -33.72 19.27
CA GLU A 92 15.28 -34.77 18.77
C GLU A 92 15.25 -34.94 17.25
N LEU A 93 14.16 -34.54 16.59
CA LEU A 93 14.03 -34.56 15.12
C LEU A 93 14.56 -33.28 14.47
N GLY A 94 14.96 -32.28 15.25
CA GLY A 94 15.52 -31.04 14.75
C GLY A 94 14.51 -29.92 14.51
N TYR A 95 13.25 -30.06 14.93
CA TYR A 95 12.24 -28.98 14.81
C TYR A 95 12.25 -28.07 16.03
N TYR A 96 12.13 -26.76 15.79
CA TYR A 96 11.84 -25.78 16.84
C TYR A 96 10.33 -25.71 17.10
N PHE A 97 9.95 -25.32 18.33
CA PHE A 97 8.55 -25.22 18.74
C PHE A 97 8.24 -23.83 19.30
N ASN A 98 7.08 -23.27 18.97
CA ASN A 98 6.63 -21.98 19.49
C ASN A 98 6.03 -22.10 20.91
N THR A 99 5.52 -21.00 21.45
CA THR A 99 4.88 -20.95 22.77
C THR A 99 3.64 -21.82 22.90
N SER A 100 2.90 -22.03 21.81
CA SER A 100 1.76 -22.95 21.74
C SER A 100 2.14 -24.41 21.53
N GLY A 101 3.44 -24.75 21.46
CA GLY A 101 3.92 -26.11 21.24
C GLY A 101 3.70 -26.62 19.82
N GLN A 102 3.51 -25.73 18.85
CA GLN A 102 3.46 -26.07 17.43
C GLN A 102 4.86 -26.05 16.83
N ALA A 103 5.13 -26.95 15.89
CA ALA A 103 6.42 -27.03 15.23
C ALA A 103 6.61 -25.90 14.20
N MET A 104 7.84 -25.43 14.06
CA MET A 104 8.27 -24.41 13.10
C MET A 104 9.16 -25.05 12.04
N PRO A 105 8.59 -25.74 11.01
CA PRO A 105 9.37 -26.51 10.04
C PRO A 105 10.36 -25.68 9.22
N ALA A 106 10.02 -24.42 8.93
CA ALA A 106 10.89 -23.50 8.21
C ALA A 106 12.08 -22.99 9.05
N ALA A 107 12.04 -23.11 10.39
CA ALA A 107 13.09 -22.61 11.25
C ALA A 107 14.29 -23.57 11.28
N VAL A 108 15.45 -23.12 10.79
CA VAL A 108 16.64 -23.98 10.65
C VAL A 108 17.73 -23.72 11.70
N LEU A 109 17.88 -22.47 12.13
CA LEU A 109 18.85 -22.03 13.13
C LEU A 109 18.17 -21.09 14.13
N LYS A 110 18.61 -21.15 15.39
CA LYS A 110 18.15 -20.23 16.46
C LYS A 110 19.26 -19.26 16.81
N GLY A 111 18.95 -17.98 16.84
CA GLY A 111 19.84 -16.91 17.26
C GLY A 111 19.19 -16.05 18.32
N MET A 112 19.89 -14.99 18.66
CA MET A 112 19.38 -13.90 19.48
C MET A 112 19.96 -12.59 18.98
N ASP A 113 19.18 -11.53 19.06
CA ASP A 113 19.67 -10.18 18.86
C ASP A 113 19.89 -9.49 20.21
N VAL A 114 20.97 -8.71 20.27
CA VAL A 114 21.42 -8.09 21.50
C VAL A 114 21.96 -6.69 21.27
N SER A 115 21.79 -5.87 22.30
CA SER A 115 22.31 -4.51 22.38
C SER A 115 22.78 -4.24 23.81
N LYS A 116 23.11 -2.98 24.12
CA LYS A 116 23.41 -2.56 25.49
C LYS A 116 22.33 -2.92 26.53
N PHE A 117 21.08 -3.11 26.09
CA PHE A 117 19.97 -3.41 27.00
C PHE A 117 20.06 -4.81 27.63
N GLN A 118 20.79 -5.73 27.00
CA GLN A 118 20.99 -7.09 27.51
C GLN A 118 22.16 -7.21 28.50
N GLY A 119 22.95 -6.14 28.67
CA GLY A 119 24.13 -6.12 29.52
C GLY A 119 25.26 -7.01 28.99
N GLU A 120 26.15 -7.45 29.88
CA GLU A 120 27.28 -8.31 29.50
C GLU A 120 26.82 -9.75 29.23
N VAL A 121 26.95 -10.20 27.98
CA VAL A 121 26.54 -11.55 27.56
C VAL A 121 27.63 -12.59 27.84
N ASP A 122 27.25 -13.71 28.45
CA ASP A 122 28.03 -14.96 28.52
C ASP A 122 27.80 -15.78 27.25
N TRP A 123 28.61 -15.51 26.23
CA TRP A 123 28.49 -16.14 24.91
C TRP A 123 28.80 -17.65 24.90
N GLU A 124 29.57 -18.16 25.87
CA GLU A 124 29.79 -19.61 26.00
C GLU A 124 28.51 -20.30 26.50
N LYS A 125 27.82 -19.67 27.45
CA LYS A 125 26.51 -20.13 27.90
C LYS A 125 25.44 -19.99 26.81
N ALA A 126 25.40 -18.88 26.09
CA ALA A 126 24.49 -18.69 24.96
C ALA A 126 24.65 -19.80 23.92
N LYS A 127 25.90 -20.08 23.52
CA LYS A 127 26.23 -21.17 22.60
C LYS A 127 25.81 -22.54 23.13
N ALA A 128 26.01 -22.79 24.42
CA ALA A 128 25.57 -24.03 25.07
C ALA A 128 24.04 -24.16 25.16
N ALA A 129 23.31 -23.03 25.21
CA ALA A 129 21.85 -22.96 25.17
C ALA A 129 21.26 -23.11 23.74
N GLY A 130 22.10 -23.39 22.74
CA GLY A 130 21.69 -23.60 21.36
C GLY A 130 21.48 -22.31 20.57
N ILE A 131 22.20 -21.24 20.91
CA ILE A 131 22.35 -20.06 20.05
C ILE A 131 23.39 -20.36 18.97
N ASP A 132 22.91 -20.44 17.73
CA ASP A 132 23.67 -20.76 16.52
C ASP A 132 24.27 -19.49 15.87
N PHE A 133 23.65 -18.33 16.06
CA PHE A 133 24.11 -17.04 15.52
C PHE A 133 23.66 -15.85 16.39
N ALA A 134 24.16 -14.64 16.09
CA ALA A 134 23.75 -13.41 16.75
C ALA A 134 23.57 -12.24 15.78
N ILE A 135 22.62 -11.34 16.07
CA ILE A 135 22.52 -10.04 15.40
C ILE A 135 22.77 -8.95 16.45
N ILE A 136 23.87 -8.20 16.30
CA ILE A 136 24.34 -7.30 17.38
C ILE A 136 24.11 -5.86 16.96
N ARG A 137 23.48 -5.03 17.79
CA ARG A 137 23.41 -3.59 17.51
C ARG A 137 24.82 -3.00 17.51
N CYS A 138 25.22 -2.39 16.40
CA CYS A 138 26.49 -1.65 16.36
C CYS A 138 26.32 -0.22 16.89
N GLY A 139 25.20 0.42 16.59
CA GLY A 139 24.88 1.77 17.02
C GLY A 139 23.46 2.18 16.63
N TYR A 140 23.19 3.47 16.77
CA TYR A 140 21.96 4.12 16.32
C TYR A 140 22.33 5.49 15.75
N GLY A 141 21.54 6.02 14.82
CA GLY A 141 21.81 7.35 14.26
C GLY A 141 23.19 7.52 13.58
N GLY A 142 23.50 8.77 13.23
CA GLY A 142 24.63 9.13 12.37
C GLY A 142 26.01 9.07 13.02
N GLU A 143 27.05 9.22 12.19
CA GLU A 143 28.43 9.32 12.64
C GLU A 143 28.67 10.59 13.45
N TRP A 144 29.52 10.49 14.48
CA TRP A 144 29.80 11.61 15.37
C TRP A 144 30.69 12.66 14.69
N ASP A 145 30.21 13.90 14.66
CA ASP A 145 30.88 15.04 14.02
C ASP A 145 31.83 15.82 14.95
N GLY A 146 31.92 15.43 16.23
CA GLY A 146 32.80 16.04 17.23
C GLY A 146 32.25 17.31 17.89
N GLN A 147 31.03 17.76 17.57
CA GLN A 147 30.49 19.00 18.15
C GLN A 147 29.97 18.83 19.59
N GLU A 148 29.34 17.70 19.89
CA GLU A 148 28.76 17.41 21.21
C GLU A 148 29.58 16.39 21.99
N GLU A 149 30.02 16.75 23.20
CA GLU A 149 30.81 15.88 24.07
C GLU A 149 29.98 14.69 24.57
N ASN A 150 30.49 13.46 24.40
CA ASN A 150 29.81 12.19 24.72
C ASN A 150 28.56 11.87 23.86
N TRP A 151 28.48 12.40 22.64
CA TRP A 151 27.39 12.10 21.70
C TRP A 151 27.68 10.91 20.77
N ALA A 152 28.74 10.12 21.01
CA ALA A 152 28.97 8.91 20.23
C ALA A 152 27.77 7.94 20.38
N GLN A 153 27.14 7.61 19.26
CA GLN A 153 25.93 6.78 19.24
C GLN A 153 26.23 5.28 19.07
N ASP A 154 27.50 4.90 19.22
CA ASP A 154 27.96 3.52 19.31
C ASP A 154 27.19 2.77 20.42
N ASP A 155 26.83 1.51 20.17
CA ASP A 155 26.34 0.66 21.23
C ASP A 155 27.50 0.28 22.16
N THR A 156 27.35 0.56 23.45
CA THR A 156 28.43 0.37 24.45
C THR A 156 28.92 -1.07 24.58
N TYR A 157 28.14 -2.06 24.11
CA TYR A 157 28.54 -3.47 24.11
C TYR A 157 28.93 -4.01 22.73
N TRP A 158 28.89 -3.19 21.66
CA TRP A 158 29.23 -3.60 20.29
C TRP A 158 30.56 -4.34 20.20
N ARG A 159 31.66 -3.68 20.58
CA ARG A 159 33.02 -4.25 20.50
C ARG A 159 33.11 -5.58 21.23
N ARG A 160 32.62 -5.62 22.47
CA ARG A 160 32.69 -6.83 23.30
C ARG A 160 31.95 -7.99 22.63
N ASN A 161 30.72 -7.75 22.20
CA ASN A 161 29.89 -8.80 21.61
C ASN A 161 30.48 -9.29 20.29
N ALA A 162 30.92 -8.38 19.42
CA ALA A 162 31.57 -8.73 18.15
C ALA A 162 32.90 -9.50 18.36
N ASP A 163 33.73 -9.08 19.32
CA ASP A 163 34.98 -9.75 19.66
C ASP A 163 34.75 -11.16 20.22
N GLU A 164 33.76 -11.32 21.11
CA GLU A 164 33.45 -12.62 21.71
C GLU A 164 32.81 -13.59 20.69
N CYS A 165 31.90 -13.11 19.85
CA CYS A 165 31.38 -13.90 18.73
C CYS A 165 32.50 -14.34 17.78
N THR A 166 33.42 -13.42 17.43
CA THR A 166 34.60 -13.73 16.61
C THR A 166 35.50 -14.77 17.28
N ARG A 167 35.80 -14.60 18.58
CA ARG A 167 36.65 -15.51 19.38
C ARG A 167 36.06 -16.92 19.47
N LEU A 168 34.75 -17.01 19.67
CA LEU A 168 34.03 -18.27 19.83
C LEU A 168 33.57 -18.89 18.51
N GLY A 169 33.77 -18.20 17.40
CA GLY A 169 33.30 -18.60 16.07
C GLY A 169 31.78 -18.73 16.02
N ILE A 170 31.06 -17.82 16.68
CA ILE A 170 29.60 -17.68 16.55
C ILE A 170 29.36 -16.74 15.37
N PRO A 171 28.74 -17.22 14.28
CA PRO A 171 28.34 -16.37 13.16
C PRO A 171 27.50 -15.18 13.65
N PHE A 172 27.83 -13.98 13.20
CA PHE A 172 27.05 -12.80 13.57
C PHE A 172 26.87 -11.81 12.42
N GLY A 173 25.83 -11.01 12.53
CA GLY A 173 25.55 -9.81 11.74
C GLY A 173 25.41 -8.61 12.65
N THR A 174 25.02 -7.48 12.09
CA THR A 174 24.78 -6.27 12.87
C THR A 174 23.58 -5.51 12.37
N TYR A 175 23.00 -4.68 13.22
CA TYR A 175 22.01 -3.69 12.82
C TYR A 175 22.39 -2.30 13.33
N LEU A 176 21.93 -1.29 12.59
CA LEU A 176 21.95 0.11 12.99
C LEU A 176 20.51 0.63 13.05
N TYR A 177 20.10 1.11 14.23
CA TYR A 177 18.78 1.69 14.47
C TYR A 177 18.71 3.11 13.88
N SER A 178 17.90 3.29 12.83
CA SER A 178 17.90 4.51 12.03
C SER A 178 17.00 5.61 12.60
N TYR A 179 17.46 6.85 12.43
CA TYR A 179 16.66 8.06 12.60
C TYR A 179 16.63 8.92 11.32
N ALA A 180 17.21 8.43 10.22
CA ALA A 180 17.38 9.22 9.01
C ALA A 180 16.04 9.56 8.35
N THR A 181 15.84 10.85 8.09
CA THR A 181 14.74 11.38 7.29
C THR A 181 15.23 12.01 5.99
N THR A 182 16.56 12.04 5.79
CA THR A 182 17.23 12.63 4.64
C THR A 182 18.36 11.73 4.13
N VAL A 183 18.72 11.88 2.86
CA VAL A 183 19.79 11.11 2.21
C VAL A 183 21.13 11.34 2.91
N GLU A 184 21.41 12.58 3.33
CA GLU A 184 22.63 12.93 4.05
C GLU A 184 22.72 12.26 5.42
N GLU A 185 21.60 12.20 6.16
CA GLU A 185 21.53 11.46 7.44
C GLU A 185 21.75 9.97 7.21
N ALA A 186 21.10 9.36 6.22
CA ALA A 186 21.27 7.94 5.88
C ALA A 186 22.73 7.62 5.47
N ARG A 187 23.38 8.54 4.74
CA ARG A 187 24.81 8.40 4.40
C ARG A 187 25.72 8.56 5.63
N SER A 188 25.36 9.42 6.58
CA SER A 188 26.08 9.55 7.86
C SER A 188 25.94 8.30 8.73
N GLU A 189 24.74 7.71 8.76
CA GLU A 189 24.46 6.41 9.39
C GLU A 189 25.29 5.28 8.76
N ALA A 190 25.46 5.29 7.44
CA ALA A 190 26.36 4.36 6.76
C ALA A 190 27.85 4.60 7.10
N ASP A 191 28.29 5.85 7.23
CA ASP A 191 29.65 6.20 7.66
C ASP A 191 29.93 5.65 9.07
N HIS A 192 28.94 5.73 9.97
CA HIS A 192 28.98 5.19 11.31
C HIS A 192 29.19 3.67 11.31
N VAL A 193 28.37 2.93 10.55
CA VAL A 193 28.54 1.47 10.42
C VAL A 193 29.88 1.11 9.79
N ALA A 194 30.32 1.84 8.75
CA ALA A 194 31.61 1.61 8.11
C ALA A 194 32.78 1.73 9.11
N ARG A 195 32.75 2.73 10.00
CA ARG A 195 33.75 2.87 11.07
C ARG A 195 33.69 1.68 12.04
N LEU A 196 32.50 1.31 12.50
CA LEU A 196 32.32 0.24 13.48
C LEU A 196 32.68 -1.15 12.95
N LEU A 197 32.64 -1.35 11.64
CA LEU A 197 33.13 -2.54 10.95
C LEU A 197 34.64 -2.49 10.65
N GLY A 198 35.31 -1.35 10.88
CA GLY A 198 36.73 -1.16 10.61
C GLY A 198 37.07 -0.92 9.13
N LEU A 199 36.11 -0.46 8.33
CA LEU A 199 36.31 -0.10 6.92
C LEU A 199 36.97 1.27 6.76
N THR A 200 36.72 2.18 7.72
CA THR A 200 37.26 3.53 7.74
C THR A 200 37.95 3.82 9.07
N THR A 201 38.94 4.73 9.05
CA THR A 201 39.56 5.24 10.27
C THR A 201 38.60 6.18 10.99
N PRO A 202 38.59 6.21 12.33
CA PRO A 202 37.72 7.14 13.07
C PRO A 202 37.94 8.60 12.65
N PRO A 203 36.86 9.36 12.39
CA PRO A 203 36.97 10.74 11.93
C PRO A 203 37.37 11.72 13.05
N GLN A 204 37.13 11.34 14.31
CA GLN A 204 37.34 12.16 15.49
C GLN A 204 38.17 11.45 16.56
N GLU A 205 38.90 12.22 17.37
CA GLU A 205 39.62 11.71 18.54
C GLU A 205 38.62 11.27 19.62
N GLY A 206 38.87 10.13 20.25
CA GLY A 206 37.98 9.56 21.29
C GLY A 206 37.02 8.48 20.80
N LEU A 207 36.93 8.27 19.47
CA LEU A 207 36.24 7.13 18.89
C LEU A 207 37.17 5.91 18.82
N ASP A 208 36.56 4.75 18.97
CA ASP A 208 37.23 3.45 18.93
C ASP A 208 37.69 3.10 17.50
N ASP A 209 38.94 2.66 17.35
CA ASP A 209 39.50 2.23 16.06
C ASP A 209 39.35 0.71 15.87
N TYR A 210 38.74 0.32 14.75
CA TYR A 210 38.49 -1.07 14.37
C TYR A 210 39.31 -1.51 13.15
N THR A 211 40.07 -0.60 12.52
CA THR A 211 40.79 -0.87 11.25
C THR A 211 41.93 -1.88 11.36
N ALA A 212 42.44 -2.10 12.58
CA ALA A 212 43.48 -3.10 12.84
C ALA A 212 42.99 -4.54 12.65
N ALA A 213 41.70 -4.78 12.85
CA ALA A 213 41.06 -6.08 12.68
C ALA A 213 39.58 -5.88 12.26
N PRO A 214 39.31 -5.54 10.98
CA PRO A 214 37.96 -5.31 10.49
C PRO A 214 37.08 -6.55 10.70
N TYR A 215 35.82 -6.32 11.09
CA TYR A 215 34.89 -7.42 11.34
C TYR A 215 34.36 -8.00 10.03
N GLN A 216 34.42 -9.34 9.92
CA GLN A 216 33.81 -10.07 8.82
C GLN A 216 32.49 -10.67 9.28
N LEU A 217 31.38 -10.12 8.79
CA LEU A 217 30.05 -10.59 9.15
C LEU A 217 29.67 -11.86 8.37
N SER A 218 28.94 -12.75 9.04
CA SER A 218 28.32 -13.94 8.43
C SER A 218 26.85 -13.71 8.07
N TYR A 219 26.22 -12.72 8.71
CA TYR A 219 24.87 -12.24 8.44
C TYR A 219 24.93 -10.80 7.94
N PRO A 220 23.84 -10.28 7.35
CA PRO A 220 23.80 -8.92 6.82
C PRO A 220 24.16 -7.81 7.82
N VAL A 221 24.50 -6.65 7.27
CA VAL A 221 24.21 -5.37 7.93
C VAL A 221 22.72 -5.11 7.71
N TYR A 222 21.96 -5.08 8.79
CA TYR A 222 20.55 -4.74 8.78
C TYR A 222 20.36 -3.25 9.02
N TYR A 223 19.63 -2.60 8.14
CA TYR A 223 19.15 -1.24 8.38
C TYR A 223 17.78 -1.33 9.06
N ASP A 224 17.72 -0.87 10.29
CA ASP A 224 16.57 -1.01 11.18
C ASP A 224 15.68 0.24 11.05
N LEU A 225 14.51 0.02 10.44
CA LEU A 225 13.57 1.04 9.97
C LEU A 225 12.22 0.89 10.68
N GLU A 226 12.18 1.24 11.96
CA GLU A 226 10.95 1.15 12.74
C GLU A 226 10.73 2.30 13.74
N ASP A 227 11.58 3.34 13.71
CA ASP A 227 11.47 4.43 14.66
C ASP A 227 10.28 5.36 14.35
N LYS A 228 9.63 5.86 15.40
CA LYS A 228 8.55 6.85 15.29
C LYS A 228 8.97 8.15 14.57
N TYR A 229 10.23 8.56 14.64
CA TYR A 229 10.72 9.77 13.97
C TYR A 229 10.71 9.64 12.45
N ILE A 230 10.77 8.40 11.93
CA ILE A 230 10.74 8.13 10.49
C ILE A 230 9.34 7.71 10.01
N SER A 231 8.31 7.71 10.87
CA SER A 231 6.93 7.36 10.50
C SER A 231 6.30 8.32 9.49
N GLY A 232 6.80 9.56 9.42
CA GLY A 232 6.40 10.56 8.44
C GLY A 232 7.04 10.39 7.05
N VAL A 233 7.96 9.44 6.89
CA VAL A 233 8.64 9.14 5.62
C VAL A 233 7.77 8.19 4.79
N PHE A 234 7.51 8.55 3.54
CA PHE A 234 6.73 7.74 2.60
C PHE A 234 7.52 6.49 2.15
N PRO A 235 6.84 5.40 1.74
CA PRO A 235 7.47 4.17 1.27
C PRO A 235 8.61 4.37 0.24
N ALA A 236 8.35 5.14 -0.82
CA ALA A 236 9.35 5.41 -1.87
C ALA A 236 10.57 6.18 -1.34
N GLU A 237 10.36 7.20 -0.49
CA GLU A 237 11.45 7.94 0.16
C GLU A 237 12.30 7.01 1.02
N MET A 238 11.65 6.15 1.80
CA MET A 238 12.35 5.22 2.67
C MET A 238 13.19 4.22 1.86
N ALA A 239 12.73 3.83 0.67
CA ALA A 239 13.53 3.04 -0.26
C ALA A 239 14.76 3.82 -0.77
N GLU A 240 14.62 5.11 -1.11
CA GLU A 240 15.75 5.98 -1.49
C GLU A 240 16.76 6.15 -0.34
N LEU A 241 16.29 6.36 0.90
CA LEU A 241 17.15 6.47 2.08
C LEU A 241 17.92 5.16 2.33
N THR A 242 17.23 4.03 2.15
CA THR A 242 17.81 2.69 2.26
C THR A 242 18.89 2.48 1.19
N GLU A 243 18.60 2.85 -0.06
CA GLU A 243 19.58 2.78 -1.15
C GLU A 243 20.79 3.67 -0.87
N ALA A 244 20.58 4.89 -0.37
CA ALA A 244 21.66 5.81 -0.03
C ALA A 244 22.56 5.27 1.09
N PHE A 245 21.98 4.68 2.14
CA PHE A 245 22.71 4.03 3.22
C PHE A 245 23.59 2.89 2.69
N PHE A 246 23.01 1.94 1.94
CA PHE A 246 23.76 0.79 1.44
C PHE A 246 24.78 1.14 0.36
N SER A 247 24.44 2.03 -0.58
CA SER A 247 25.39 2.54 -1.58
C SER A 247 26.59 3.18 -0.92
N ARG A 248 26.37 3.93 0.17
CA ARG A 248 27.46 4.56 0.93
C ARG A 248 28.33 3.53 1.67
N LEU A 249 27.76 2.46 2.21
CA LEU A 249 28.54 1.35 2.76
C LEU A 249 29.42 0.67 1.70
N GLU A 250 28.89 0.47 0.49
CA GLU A 250 29.65 -0.07 -0.64
C GLU A 250 30.78 0.87 -1.07
N GLU A 251 30.56 2.20 -1.06
CA GLU A 251 31.61 3.21 -1.32
C GLU A 251 32.79 3.06 -0.35
N HIS A 252 32.53 2.66 0.90
CA HIS A 252 33.57 2.36 1.91
C HIS A 252 34.16 0.95 1.80
N GLY A 253 33.74 0.17 0.79
CA GLY A 253 34.27 -1.15 0.49
C GLY A 253 33.59 -2.30 1.23
N TYR A 254 32.39 -2.10 1.79
CA TYR A 254 31.60 -3.20 2.31
C TYR A 254 31.14 -4.12 1.17
N THR A 255 31.43 -5.42 1.28
CA THR A 255 31.04 -6.43 0.27
C THR A 255 30.16 -7.55 0.87
N GLY A 256 29.69 -7.37 2.10
CA GLY A 256 28.81 -8.33 2.76
C GLY A 256 27.37 -8.18 2.29
N LYS A 257 26.49 -9.03 2.81
CA LYS A 257 25.05 -8.92 2.54
C LYS A 257 24.45 -7.68 3.19
N GLN A 258 23.41 -7.15 2.56
CA GLN A 258 22.60 -6.02 3.02
C GLN A 258 21.20 -6.54 3.32
N GLY A 259 20.61 -6.11 4.42
CA GLY A 259 19.29 -6.57 4.86
C GLY A 259 18.50 -5.45 5.52
N LEU A 260 17.20 -5.67 5.66
CA LEU A 260 16.31 -4.73 6.33
C LEU A 260 15.73 -5.38 7.57
N TYR A 261 15.50 -4.57 8.60
CA TYR A 261 14.76 -4.98 9.77
C TYR A 261 13.60 -4.03 10.04
N ALA A 262 12.44 -4.61 10.32
CA ALA A 262 11.26 -3.90 10.80
C ALA A 262 10.21 -4.87 11.37
N SER A 263 9.30 -4.37 12.19
CA SER A 263 8.07 -5.11 12.55
C SER A 263 7.21 -5.48 11.34
N LEU A 264 6.41 -6.55 11.44
CA LEU A 264 5.53 -6.98 10.35
C LEU A 264 4.57 -5.87 9.88
N ASN A 265 4.08 -5.03 10.80
CA ASN A 265 3.20 -3.91 10.46
C ASN A 265 3.91 -2.89 9.57
N TRP A 266 5.17 -2.57 9.89
CA TRP A 266 6.01 -1.71 9.07
C TRP A 266 6.32 -2.33 7.71
N VAL A 267 6.67 -3.61 7.66
CA VAL A 267 6.88 -4.32 6.38
C VAL A 267 5.64 -4.26 5.49
N ARG A 268 4.45 -4.47 6.06
CA ARG A 268 3.19 -4.46 5.30
C ARG A 268 2.80 -3.06 4.82
N GLY A 269 2.99 -2.04 5.66
CA GLY A 269 2.56 -0.67 5.39
C GLY A 269 3.59 0.25 4.72
N ARG A 270 4.89 -0.10 4.78
CA ARG A 270 5.99 0.78 4.32
C ARG A 270 6.89 0.15 3.27
N PHE A 271 7.04 -1.18 3.23
CA PHE A 271 7.92 -1.85 2.26
C PHE A 271 7.14 -2.42 1.05
N SER A 272 6.02 -1.81 0.70
CA SER A 272 5.25 -2.16 -0.51
C SER A 272 5.85 -1.58 -1.78
N ASP A 273 6.74 -0.59 -1.67
CA ASP A 273 7.40 0.01 -2.83
C ASP A 273 8.38 -0.98 -3.49
N PRO A 274 8.35 -1.16 -4.82
CA PRO A 274 9.29 -2.03 -5.54
C PRO A 274 10.77 -1.68 -5.32
N GLY A 275 11.09 -0.45 -4.90
CA GLY A 275 12.45 -0.05 -4.54
C GLY A 275 13.07 -0.91 -3.44
N PHE A 276 12.26 -1.57 -2.61
CA PHE A 276 12.72 -2.50 -1.58
C PHE A 276 13.02 -3.92 -2.08
N ASP A 277 12.64 -4.28 -3.30
CA ASP A 277 12.65 -5.66 -3.80
C ASP A 277 14.05 -6.30 -3.73
N GLN A 278 15.10 -5.51 -3.93
CA GLN A 278 16.49 -5.97 -3.87
C GLN A 278 16.93 -6.49 -2.49
N TRP A 279 16.24 -6.11 -1.41
CA TRP A 279 16.58 -6.54 -0.04
C TRP A 279 15.58 -7.55 0.55
N ARG A 280 14.50 -7.91 -0.15
CA ARG A 280 13.47 -8.82 0.41
C ARG A 280 14.00 -10.21 0.74
N ASP A 281 15.02 -10.68 0.02
CA ASP A 281 15.68 -11.96 0.31
C ASP A 281 16.53 -11.95 1.60
N ASN A 282 16.78 -10.77 2.19
CA ASN A 282 17.50 -10.59 3.45
C ASN A 282 16.66 -9.74 4.43
N LEU A 283 15.34 -9.95 4.46
CA LEU A 283 14.43 -9.26 5.37
C LEU A 283 14.34 -10.00 6.72
N TRP A 284 14.58 -9.27 7.81
CA TRP A 284 14.43 -9.72 9.20
C TRP A 284 13.18 -9.06 9.79
N ILE A 285 12.17 -9.85 10.14
CA ILE A 285 10.86 -9.34 10.54
C ILE A 285 10.60 -9.61 12.02
N ALA A 286 10.19 -8.59 12.76
CA ALA A 286 9.70 -8.76 14.11
C ALA A 286 8.18 -9.01 14.14
N ARG A 287 7.79 -10.12 14.76
CA ARG A 287 6.40 -10.40 15.15
C ARG A 287 6.37 -11.35 16.34
N PHE A 288 5.77 -10.92 17.43
CA PHE A 288 5.69 -11.69 18.68
C PHE A 288 4.43 -12.53 18.73
N ALA A 289 4.39 -13.58 17.91
CA ALA A 289 3.24 -14.47 17.78
C ALA A 289 3.71 -15.92 17.62
N ASP A 290 2.75 -16.85 17.59
CA ASP A 290 3.05 -18.27 17.34
C ASP A 290 3.48 -18.54 15.89
N GLU A 291 3.21 -17.62 14.97
CA GLU A 291 3.68 -17.64 13.58
C GLU A 291 3.97 -16.23 13.05
N LEU A 292 4.86 -16.13 12.06
CA LEU A 292 5.16 -14.84 11.43
C LEU A 292 3.99 -14.32 10.57
N GLY A 293 3.28 -15.19 9.85
CA GLY A 293 2.15 -14.81 8.99
C GLY A 293 2.48 -13.77 7.91
N TYR A 294 3.67 -13.84 7.33
CA TYR A 294 4.10 -13.02 6.19
C TYR A 294 4.30 -13.93 4.97
N ASN A 295 3.62 -13.62 3.86
CA ASN A 295 3.63 -14.44 2.65
C ASN A 295 4.69 -13.99 1.63
N GLY A 296 5.36 -12.85 1.85
CA GLY A 296 6.48 -12.42 1.02
C GLY A 296 7.75 -13.21 1.32
N THR A 297 8.84 -12.88 0.63
CA THR A 297 10.17 -13.44 0.91
C THR A 297 10.79 -12.78 2.14
N TYR A 298 11.42 -13.59 2.99
CA TYR A 298 12.13 -13.15 4.19
C TYR A 298 13.20 -14.18 4.58
N ASP A 299 14.19 -13.76 5.37
CA ASP A 299 15.30 -14.61 5.80
C ASP A 299 15.24 -14.94 7.29
N MET A 300 14.67 -14.04 8.09
CA MET A 300 14.74 -14.14 9.55
C MET A 300 13.46 -13.65 10.22
N TRP A 301 13.10 -14.30 11.32
CA TRP A 301 11.96 -13.95 12.17
C TRP A 301 12.42 -13.74 13.60
N GLN A 302 12.23 -12.53 14.15
CA GLN A 302 12.29 -12.28 15.59
C GLN A 302 10.94 -12.64 16.21
N SER A 303 10.89 -13.77 16.92
CA SER A 303 9.63 -14.41 17.33
C SER A 303 9.18 -14.04 18.74
N THR A 304 10.08 -13.55 19.58
CA THR A 304 9.78 -13.18 20.97
C THR A 304 10.79 -12.16 21.48
N TYR A 305 10.35 -11.34 22.43
CA TYR A 305 11.16 -10.41 23.22
C TYR A 305 11.22 -10.77 24.72
N SER A 306 10.62 -11.92 25.09
CA SER A 306 10.32 -12.28 26.47
C SER A 306 10.98 -13.59 26.92
N ALA A 307 11.92 -14.12 26.12
CA ALA A 307 12.63 -15.33 26.50
C ALA A 307 13.50 -15.07 27.74
N PRO A 308 13.52 -15.94 28.77
CA PRO A 308 14.23 -15.66 30.01
C PRO A 308 15.73 -15.48 29.78
N GLY A 309 16.24 -14.27 30.01
CA GLY A 309 17.60 -13.90 29.64
C GLY A 309 18.67 -14.75 30.34
N ALA A 310 18.40 -15.11 31.59
CA ALA A 310 19.24 -16.00 32.37
C ALA A 310 19.46 -17.38 31.73
N ASP A 311 18.53 -17.88 30.91
CA ASP A 311 18.68 -19.19 30.23
C ASP A 311 19.67 -19.10 29.06
N TYR A 312 19.79 -17.92 28.46
CA TYR A 312 20.63 -17.64 27.29
C TYR A 312 21.93 -16.91 27.63
N GLY A 313 22.23 -16.71 28.92
CA GLY A 313 23.48 -16.08 29.36
C GLY A 313 23.49 -14.56 29.24
N VAL A 314 22.33 -13.91 29.16
CA VAL A 314 22.24 -12.44 29.24
C VAL A 314 21.88 -11.99 30.66
N GLN A 315 22.14 -10.72 30.99
CA GLN A 315 21.92 -10.16 32.32
C GLN A 315 20.52 -9.56 32.52
N SER A 316 19.91 -9.11 31.43
CA SER A 316 18.52 -8.65 31.42
C SER A 316 17.55 -9.78 31.79
N GLU A 317 16.35 -9.39 32.23
CA GLU A 317 15.28 -10.36 32.52
C GLU A 317 14.88 -11.14 31.25
N THR A 318 14.92 -10.47 30.09
CA THR A 318 14.52 -11.05 28.81
C THR A 318 15.57 -10.86 27.72
N VAL A 319 15.50 -11.71 26.69
CA VAL A 319 16.26 -11.61 25.45
C VAL A 319 15.34 -11.91 24.27
N ASP A 320 15.68 -11.32 23.13
CA ASP A 320 14.97 -11.50 21.89
C ASP A 320 15.51 -12.77 21.20
N LEU A 321 14.63 -13.60 20.64
CA LEU A 321 15.04 -14.81 19.93
C LEU A 321 14.69 -14.71 18.45
N ASP A 322 15.68 -15.04 17.63
CA ASP A 322 15.60 -15.00 16.18
C ASP A 322 15.69 -16.39 15.61
N PHE A 323 14.99 -16.61 14.50
CA PHE A 323 15.11 -17.82 13.72
C PHE A 323 15.51 -17.48 12.30
N VAL A 324 16.54 -18.14 11.78
CA VAL A 324 16.73 -18.20 10.33
C VAL A 324 15.64 -19.08 9.76
N MET A 325 14.91 -18.50 8.82
CA MET A 325 13.76 -19.10 8.19
C MET A 325 14.14 -19.52 6.77
N ARG A 326 13.86 -20.78 6.44
CA ARG A 326 14.02 -21.36 5.10
C ARG A 326 12.71 -21.99 4.69
N PRO A 327 11.66 -21.19 4.48
CA PRO A 327 10.38 -21.73 4.06
C PRO A 327 10.53 -22.44 2.71
N PHE A 328 9.72 -23.47 2.50
CA PHE A 328 9.48 -24.01 1.17
C PHE A 328 8.84 -22.93 0.30
N THR A 329 9.38 -22.62 -0.89
CA THR A 329 8.89 -21.53 -1.76
C THR A 329 9.00 -21.85 -3.25
N PHE A 330 8.25 -21.12 -4.09
CA PHE A 330 8.45 -21.12 -5.54
C PHE A 330 9.67 -20.27 -5.91
N THR A 331 10.43 -20.70 -6.91
CA THR A 331 11.67 -20.03 -7.36
C THR A 331 11.58 -19.52 -8.79
N GLY A 332 10.44 -19.69 -9.46
CA GLY A 332 10.21 -19.23 -10.83
C GLY A 332 9.61 -20.29 -11.75
N VAL A 333 9.70 -20.02 -13.05
CA VAL A 333 9.27 -20.91 -14.12
C VAL A 333 10.50 -21.48 -14.83
N SER A 334 10.66 -22.80 -14.80
CA SER A 334 11.82 -23.49 -15.38
C SER A 334 11.65 -23.84 -16.87
N ALA A 335 10.40 -23.97 -17.32
CA ALA A 335 10.04 -24.20 -18.72
C ALA A 335 8.61 -23.75 -18.96
N CYS A 336 8.32 -23.19 -20.12
CA CYS A 336 6.95 -22.83 -20.47
C CYS A 336 6.70 -22.84 -21.98
N ASN A 337 5.43 -22.75 -22.34
CA ASN A 337 4.98 -22.28 -23.64
C ASN A 337 3.75 -21.40 -23.47
N GLY A 338 3.51 -20.54 -24.45
CA GLY A 338 2.20 -19.96 -24.67
C GLY A 338 1.95 -19.81 -26.16
N LYS A 339 0.69 -19.57 -26.50
CA LYS A 339 0.25 -19.42 -27.89
C LYS A 339 0.51 -18.00 -28.39
N THR A 340 0.49 -17.03 -27.48
CA THR A 340 0.47 -15.60 -27.77
C THR A 340 1.44 -14.82 -26.87
N ALA A 341 1.52 -15.15 -25.57
CA ALA A 341 2.47 -14.63 -24.60
C ALA A 341 3.25 -15.78 -23.92
N ALA A 342 4.28 -15.46 -23.14
CA ALA A 342 4.95 -16.46 -22.32
C ALA A 342 4.31 -16.45 -20.92
N PRO A 343 4.05 -17.61 -20.30
CA PRO A 343 3.59 -17.64 -18.92
C PRO A 343 4.57 -16.94 -17.98
N VAL A 344 4.02 -16.16 -17.04
CA VAL A 344 4.79 -15.37 -16.07
C VAL A 344 4.39 -15.80 -14.67
N LEU A 345 5.38 -16.02 -13.80
CA LEU A 345 5.16 -16.13 -12.36
C LEU A 345 5.40 -14.74 -11.75
N LEU A 346 4.40 -14.24 -11.03
CA LEU A 346 4.37 -12.95 -10.37
C LEU A 346 4.26 -13.15 -8.86
N ASN A 347 4.77 -12.19 -8.10
CA ASN A 347 4.61 -12.11 -6.64
C ASN A 347 4.41 -10.65 -6.21
N ASP A 348 3.52 -9.96 -6.94
CA ASP A 348 3.24 -8.52 -6.76
C ASP A 348 2.42 -8.28 -5.47
N THR A 349 1.56 -9.23 -5.12
CA THR A 349 0.54 -9.06 -4.07
C THR A 349 0.77 -9.87 -2.81
N ARG A 350 1.99 -10.38 -2.62
CA ARG A 350 2.34 -11.36 -1.57
C ARG A 350 1.61 -12.70 -1.74
N THR A 351 1.19 -13.01 -2.97
CA THR A 351 0.64 -14.28 -3.43
C THR A 351 1.37 -14.67 -4.70
N ASP A 352 1.85 -15.91 -4.79
CA ASP A 352 2.46 -16.42 -6.02
C ASP A 352 1.39 -16.64 -7.10
N GLU A 353 1.53 -15.95 -8.22
CA GLU A 353 0.55 -15.98 -9.31
C GLU A 353 1.18 -16.44 -10.62
N LEU A 354 0.62 -17.48 -11.24
CA LEU A 354 1.03 -17.96 -12.55
C LEU A 354 0.00 -17.54 -13.60
N HIS A 355 0.37 -16.59 -14.45
CA HIS A 355 -0.45 -16.11 -15.55
C HIS A 355 -0.18 -16.94 -16.82
N MET A 356 -1.23 -17.40 -17.49
CA MET A 356 -1.13 -18.29 -18.66
C MET A 356 -2.12 -17.90 -19.77
N ASP A 357 -1.68 -17.97 -21.03
CA ASP A 357 -2.44 -17.52 -22.20
C ASP A 357 -3.83 -18.12 -22.40
N GLY A 358 -4.00 -19.41 -22.12
CA GLY A 358 -5.19 -20.14 -22.55
C GLY A 358 -4.93 -21.62 -22.73
N LYS A 359 -5.88 -22.31 -23.34
CA LYS A 359 -5.87 -23.78 -23.36
C LYS A 359 -4.59 -24.33 -23.96
N ASP A 360 -4.09 -25.41 -23.38
CA ASP A 360 -2.85 -26.11 -23.76
C ASP A 360 -1.53 -25.39 -23.45
N ALA A 361 -1.56 -24.11 -23.04
CA ALA A 361 -0.39 -23.44 -22.46
C ALA A 361 0.09 -24.23 -21.24
N TYR A 362 1.40 -24.24 -21.01
CA TYR A 362 2.00 -24.90 -19.87
C TYR A 362 3.15 -24.08 -19.30
N ALA A 363 3.34 -24.19 -17.99
CA ALA A 363 4.51 -23.69 -17.28
C ALA A 363 4.91 -24.71 -16.22
N THR A 364 6.21 -24.87 -16.02
CA THR A 364 6.78 -25.75 -14.99
C THR A 364 7.26 -24.89 -13.85
N LEU A 365 6.47 -24.85 -12.77
CA LEU A 365 6.83 -24.18 -11.52
C LEU A 365 8.05 -24.87 -10.91
N ALA A 366 9.05 -24.08 -10.54
CA ALA A 366 10.21 -24.52 -9.79
C ALA A 366 10.06 -24.16 -8.32
N THR A 367 10.68 -24.95 -7.45
CA THR A 367 10.74 -24.68 -6.01
C THR A 367 12.19 -24.63 -5.54
N ASN A 368 12.41 -24.20 -4.29
CA ASN A 368 13.73 -24.22 -3.65
C ASN A 368 14.13 -25.60 -3.12
N GLU A 369 13.28 -26.63 -3.23
CA GLU A 369 13.60 -28.00 -2.84
C GLU A 369 14.46 -28.67 -3.93
N PRO A 370 15.66 -29.19 -3.59
CA PRO A 370 16.55 -29.82 -4.57
C PRO A 370 15.91 -31.01 -5.28
N GLY A 371 16.42 -31.33 -6.48
CA GLY A 371 15.99 -32.53 -7.18
C GLY A 371 16.24 -33.80 -6.35
N LYS A 372 15.42 -34.84 -6.53
CA LYS A 372 15.60 -36.11 -5.81
C LYS A 372 17.01 -36.73 -6.01
N ASP A 373 17.59 -36.52 -7.19
CA ASP A 373 18.94 -37.00 -7.52
C ASP A 373 20.05 -36.18 -6.82
N GLU A 374 19.72 -34.99 -6.31
CA GLU A 374 20.59 -34.08 -5.54
C GLU A 374 20.36 -34.21 -4.02
N GLY A 375 19.52 -35.18 -3.61
CA GLY A 375 19.21 -35.46 -2.20
C GLY A 375 18.00 -34.74 -1.65
N GLY A 376 17.26 -33.98 -2.47
CA GLY A 376 16.05 -33.31 -2.03
C GLY A 376 14.84 -34.24 -1.87
N ARG A 377 13.86 -33.77 -1.09
CA ARG A 377 12.59 -34.43 -0.84
C ARG A 377 11.75 -34.41 -2.10
N ARG A 378 10.88 -35.41 -2.23
CA ARG A 378 9.89 -35.41 -3.33
C ARG A 378 8.84 -34.33 -3.04
N VAL A 379 8.45 -33.59 -4.06
CA VAL A 379 7.32 -32.65 -4.00
C VAL A 379 6.08 -33.29 -4.63
N TYR A 380 4.94 -33.17 -3.95
CA TYR A 380 3.62 -33.58 -4.42
C TYR A 380 2.87 -32.35 -4.91
N TRP A 381 2.24 -32.47 -6.07
CA TRP A 381 1.55 -31.38 -6.72
C TRP A 381 0.07 -31.67 -6.87
N THR A 382 -0.78 -30.73 -6.48
CA THR A 382 -2.24 -30.82 -6.61
C THR A 382 -2.78 -29.55 -7.28
N THR A 383 -4.01 -29.65 -7.79
CA THR A 383 -4.76 -28.53 -8.36
C THR A 383 -6.14 -28.54 -7.73
N SER A 384 -6.67 -27.37 -7.38
CA SER A 384 -8.02 -27.23 -6.83
C SER A 384 -9.09 -27.52 -7.89
N ASP A 385 -8.83 -27.25 -9.17
CA ASP A 385 -9.74 -27.57 -10.28
C ASP A 385 -9.02 -28.09 -11.54
N LYS A 386 -9.12 -29.41 -11.76
CA LYS A 386 -8.55 -30.12 -12.92
C LYS A 386 -9.21 -29.75 -14.25
N ASN A 387 -10.38 -29.11 -14.24
CA ASN A 387 -11.04 -28.61 -15.44
C ASN A 387 -10.44 -27.29 -15.93
N ILE A 388 -9.78 -26.55 -15.03
CA ILE A 388 -9.12 -25.27 -15.34
C ILE A 388 -7.64 -25.51 -15.68
N ALA A 389 -6.89 -26.12 -14.77
CA ALA A 389 -5.51 -26.55 -15.03
C ALA A 389 -5.20 -27.90 -14.40
N THR A 390 -4.34 -28.69 -15.05
CA THR A 390 -3.74 -29.89 -14.46
C THR A 390 -2.28 -29.66 -14.13
N VAL A 391 -1.80 -30.18 -13.00
CA VAL A 391 -0.37 -30.19 -12.66
C VAL A 391 0.15 -31.63 -12.64
N ASP A 392 1.36 -31.84 -13.17
CA ASP A 392 2.03 -33.14 -13.14
C ASP A 392 3.03 -33.28 -11.98
N LYS A 393 3.65 -34.46 -11.86
CA LYS A 393 4.61 -34.77 -10.78
C LYS A 393 5.89 -33.91 -10.78
N ASN A 394 6.15 -33.17 -11.86
CA ASN A 394 7.31 -32.30 -12.01
C ASN A 394 6.95 -30.83 -11.81
N GLY A 395 5.72 -30.50 -11.38
CA GLY A 395 5.24 -29.12 -11.26
C GLY A 395 4.83 -28.50 -12.60
N THR A 396 4.65 -29.30 -13.66
CA THR A 396 4.19 -28.77 -14.95
C THR A 396 2.68 -28.55 -14.91
N VAL A 397 2.29 -27.30 -14.76
CA VAL A 397 0.92 -26.81 -14.87
C VAL A 397 0.55 -26.69 -16.34
N ARG A 398 -0.60 -27.23 -16.75
CA ARG A 398 -1.13 -27.15 -18.11
C ARG A 398 -2.59 -26.71 -18.09
N ALA A 399 -2.86 -25.61 -18.75
CA ALA A 399 -4.18 -25.05 -18.94
C ALA A 399 -5.09 -26.00 -19.74
N ARG A 400 -6.35 -26.13 -19.30
CA ARG A 400 -7.38 -27.02 -19.87
C ARG A 400 -8.56 -26.26 -20.47
N THR A 401 -8.68 -25.00 -20.09
CA THR A 401 -9.66 -24.01 -20.56
C THR A 401 -8.92 -22.81 -21.17
N ASP A 402 -9.64 -21.96 -21.89
CA ASP A 402 -9.12 -20.69 -22.41
C ASP A 402 -9.26 -19.55 -21.41
N SER A 403 -10.05 -19.74 -20.33
CA SER A 403 -10.18 -18.78 -19.24
C SER A 403 -10.54 -19.47 -17.91
N GLY A 404 -10.04 -18.96 -16.78
CA GLY A 404 -10.42 -19.40 -15.44
C GLY A 404 -9.26 -19.35 -14.45
N GLU A 405 -9.57 -19.56 -13.18
CA GLU A 405 -8.62 -19.48 -12.08
C GLU A 405 -8.65 -20.77 -11.24
N CYS A 406 -7.49 -21.28 -10.86
CA CYS A 406 -7.39 -22.39 -9.92
C CYS A 406 -6.08 -22.31 -9.12
N THR A 407 -6.03 -22.96 -7.97
CA THR A 407 -4.84 -22.98 -7.13
C THR A 407 -4.06 -24.26 -7.37
N VAL A 408 -2.75 -24.13 -7.61
CA VAL A 408 -1.81 -25.25 -7.64
C VAL A 408 -1.02 -25.27 -6.34
N THR A 409 -1.07 -26.39 -5.64
CA THR A 409 -0.36 -26.56 -4.36
C THR A 409 0.78 -27.55 -4.51
N ALA A 410 1.96 -27.17 -4.01
CA ALA A 410 3.11 -28.04 -3.84
C ALA A 410 3.24 -28.40 -2.35
N THR A 411 3.37 -29.69 -2.04
CA THR A 411 3.53 -30.21 -0.68
C THR A 411 4.75 -31.10 -0.61
N LEU A 412 5.59 -30.90 0.41
CA LEU A 412 6.74 -31.77 0.65
C LEU A 412 6.32 -33.21 0.97
N ALA A 413 7.13 -34.20 0.61
CA ALA A 413 6.77 -35.62 0.78
C ALA A 413 6.51 -36.05 2.22
N ASP A 414 7.12 -35.37 3.19
CA ASP A 414 6.91 -35.59 4.62
C ASP A 414 5.67 -34.85 5.16
N GLY A 415 5.00 -34.04 4.34
CA GLY A 415 3.81 -33.25 4.70
C GLY A 415 4.09 -32.03 5.56
N THR A 416 5.37 -31.70 5.82
CA THR A 416 5.77 -30.69 6.82
C THR A 416 5.49 -29.26 6.37
N GLU A 417 5.58 -28.96 5.08
CA GLU A 417 5.26 -27.66 4.50
C GLU A 417 4.49 -27.81 3.19
N SER A 418 3.70 -26.79 2.86
CA SER A 418 3.00 -26.66 1.58
C SER A 418 2.98 -25.19 1.14
N ILE A 419 3.00 -24.96 -0.17
CA ILE A 419 2.86 -23.65 -0.80
C ILE A 419 1.85 -23.72 -1.94
N SER A 420 1.20 -22.59 -2.21
CA SER A 420 0.14 -22.49 -3.20
C SER A 420 0.43 -21.36 -4.18
N CYS A 421 0.09 -21.59 -5.44
CA CYS A 421 0.17 -20.60 -6.52
C CYS A 421 -1.20 -20.46 -7.17
N LEU A 422 -1.71 -19.23 -7.25
CA LEU A 422 -2.93 -18.90 -7.99
C LEU A 422 -2.61 -18.92 -9.49
N VAL A 423 -3.23 -19.84 -10.22
CA VAL A 423 -3.07 -19.97 -11.67
C VAL A 423 -4.23 -19.25 -12.35
N ARG A 424 -3.93 -18.19 -13.09
CA ARG A 424 -4.90 -17.39 -13.85
C ARG A 424 -4.71 -17.63 -15.34
N ILE A 425 -5.76 -18.08 -16.01
CA ILE A 425 -5.75 -18.44 -17.43
C ILE A 425 -6.62 -17.47 -18.20
N GLY A 426 -6.14 -17.03 -19.37
CA GLY A 426 -6.88 -16.15 -20.26
C GLY A 426 -6.80 -14.69 -19.83
N ASP A 427 -7.66 -13.84 -20.38
CA ASP A 427 -7.65 -12.40 -20.11
C ASP A 427 -7.70 -12.07 -18.60
N ILE A 428 -6.84 -11.15 -18.17
CA ILE A 428 -6.79 -10.65 -16.80
C ILE A 428 -7.55 -9.33 -16.72
N THR A 429 -8.40 -9.17 -15.71
CA THR A 429 -9.22 -7.96 -15.54
C THR A 429 -8.76 -7.21 -14.31
N VAL A 430 -8.45 -5.93 -14.48
CA VAL A 430 -8.21 -4.96 -13.41
C VAL A 430 -9.42 -4.01 -13.34
N PRO A 431 -10.28 -4.13 -12.32
CA PRO A 431 -11.39 -3.20 -12.11
C PRO A 431 -10.87 -1.83 -11.67
N VAL A 432 -11.43 -0.76 -12.21
CA VAL A 432 -11.14 0.62 -11.85
C VAL A 432 -12.43 1.28 -11.39
N PHE A 433 -12.45 1.68 -10.13
CA PHE A 433 -13.52 2.44 -9.49
C PHE A 433 -13.16 3.92 -9.44
N ALA A 434 -14.09 4.77 -9.82
CA ALA A 434 -13.89 6.22 -9.83
C ALA A 434 -15.03 6.96 -9.12
N THR A 435 -14.66 7.86 -8.21
CA THR A 435 -15.52 8.93 -7.72
C THR A 435 -15.17 10.25 -8.40
N ALA A 436 -16.08 11.21 -8.37
CA ALA A 436 -15.83 12.60 -8.74
C ALA A 436 -16.95 13.48 -8.19
N GLY A 437 -16.68 14.76 -7.96
CA GLY A 437 -17.72 15.70 -7.51
C GLY A 437 -18.29 15.35 -6.14
N LEU A 438 -17.45 14.89 -5.22
CA LEU A 438 -17.87 14.59 -3.84
C LEU A 438 -18.16 15.87 -3.04
N HIS A 439 -17.68 17.02 -3.51
CA HIS A 439 -18.00 18.33 -2.97
C HIS A 439 -17.74 18.51 -1.47
N GLY A 440 -16.71 17.87 -0.92
CA GLY A 440 -16.38 17.93 0.51
C GLY A 440 -17.19 16.98 1.38
N ASP A 441 -17.94 16.04 0.80
CA ASP A 441 -18.74 15.06 1.53
C ASP A 441 -18.03 13.70 1.59
N ARG A 442 -17.97 13.12 2.80
CA ARG A 442 -17.23 11.89 3.12
C ARG A 442 -18.10 10.65 3.24
N THR A 443 -19.42 10.79 3.12
CA THR A 443 -20.39 9.75 3.51
C THR A 443 -20.25 8.44 2.74
N THR A 444 -19.75 8.49 1.50
CA THR A 444 -19.60 7.34 0.61
C THR A 444 -18.19 6.73 0.65
N LEU A 445 -17.23 7.36 1.33
CA LEU A 445 -15.83 6.93 1.28
C LEU A 445 -15.62 5.55 1.94
N ALA A 446 -16.33 5.24 3.02
CA ALA A 446 -16.28 3.91 3.62
C ALA A 446 -16.86 2.82 2.70
N ASP A 447 -17.92 3.14 1.95
CA ASP A 447 -18.49 2.21 0.97
C ASP A 447 -17.53 1.98 -0.21
N ALA A 448 -16.83 3.02 -0.67
CA ALA A 448 -15.80 2.92 -1.69
C ALA A 448 -14.61 2.06 -1.23
N ALA A 449 -14.18 2.22 0.03
CA ALA A 449 -13.13 1.39 0.64
C ALA A 449 -13.49 -0.10 0.63
N ALA A 450 -14.73 -0.40 1.01
CA ALA A 450 -15.26 -1.75 1.05
C ALA A 450 -15.43 -2.34 -0.35
N LEU A 451 -15.87 -1.54 -1.32
CA LEU A 451 -15.99 -1.93 -2.71
C LEU A 451 -14.63 -2.30 -3.30
N LYS A 452 -13.60 -1.48 -3.07
CA LYS A 452 -12.22 -1.77 -3.45
C LYS A 452 -11.74 -3.08 -2.81
N ALA A 453 -11.82 -3.18 -1.49
CA ALA A 453 -11.28 -4.31 -0.73
C ALA A 453 -12.01 -5.64 -1.03
N SER A 454 -13.29 -5.59 -1.39
CA SER A 454 -14.05 -6.78 -1.82
C SER A 454 -13.90 -7.13 -3.29
N THR A 455 -13.09 -6.37 -4.03
CA THR A 455 -12.84 -6.57 -5.45
C THR A 455 -11.34 -6.76 -5.69
N PRO A 456 -10.87 -8.02 -5.84
CA PRO A 456 -9.49 -8.32 -6.18
C PRO A 456 -8.95 -7.49 -7.34
N ASP A 457 -7.66 -7.16 -7.28
CA ASP A 457 -6.91 -6.38 -8.28
C ASP A 457 -7.38 -4.94 -8.51
N SER A 458 -8.40 -4.46 -7.78
CA SER A 458 -9.05 -3.21 -8.12
C SER A 458 -8.23 -1.94 -7.80
N ILE A 459 -8.47 -0.90 -8.58
CA ILE A 459 -7.96 0.46 -8.37
C ILE A 459 -9.13 1.35 -7.98
N LEU A 460 -8.96 2.18 -6.95
CA LEU A 460 -9.88 3.23 -6.55
C LEU A 460 -9.22 4.59 -6.73
N LEU A 461 -9.89 5.49 -7.44
CA LEU A 461 -9.43 6.86 -7.64
C LEU A 461 -10.54 7.88 -7.51
N ASP A 462 -10.16 9.12 -7.24
CA ASP A 462 -11.04 10.29 -7.37
C ASP A 462 -10.63 11.13 -8.59
N ALA A 463 -11.60 11.56 -9.38
CA ALA A 463 -11.40 12.34 -10.60
C ALA A 463 -11.48 13.88 -10.37
N GLY A 464 -11.56 14.35 -9.13
CA GLY A 464 -11.55 15.76 -8.74
C GLY A 464 -12.91 16.32 -8.33
N GLY A 465 -12.90 17.54 -7.80
CA GLY A 465 -14.10 18.23 -7.30
C GLY A 465 -14.54 17.70 -5.93
N ALA A 466 -13.57 17.28 -5.12
CA ALA A 466 -13.81 16.60 -3.85
C ALA A 466 -13.55 17.47 -2.62
N LEU A 467 -12.75 18.54 -2.72
CA LEU A 467 -12.22 19.25 -1.55
C LEU A 467 -13.02 20.47 -1.12
N HIS A 468 -14.00 20.92 -1.93
CA HIS A 468 -14.84 22.09 -1.62
C HIS A 468 -16.32 21.79 -1.86
N GLY A 469 -17.20 22.37 -1.02
CA GLY A 469 -18.65 22.29 -1.22
C GLY A 469 -19.48 22.02 0.05
N THR A 470 -18.84 21.60 1.15
CA THR A 470 -19.47 21.48 2.48
C THR A 470 -18.90 22.47 3.49
N GLN A 471 -19.63 22.70 4.58
CA GLN A 471 -19.17 23.52 5.70
C GLN A 471 -17.95 22.90 6.41
N SER A 472 -17.91 21.57 6.54
CA SER A 472 -16.75 20.84 7.09
C SER A 472 -15.51 21.05 6.20
N ALA A 473 -15.66 20.92 4.88
CA ALA A 473 -14.57 21.20 3.96
C ALA A 473 -14.07 22.65 4.07
N SER A 474 -14.98 23.62 4.22
CA SER A 474 -14.60 25.03 4.41
C SER A 474 -13.86 25.27 5.74
N LEU A 475 -14.29 24.57 6.80
CA LEU A 475 -13.70 24.65 8.13
C LEU A 475 -12.24 24.16 8.15
N THR A 476 -11.98 23.06 7.46
CA THR A 476 -10.67 22.39 7.41
C THR A 476 -9.81 22.82 6.23
N GLY A 477 -10.38 23.56 5.28
CA GLY A 477 -9.74 23.87 4.01
C GLY A 477 -9.50 22.62 3.16
N GLY A 478 -10.41 21.65 3.20
CA GLY A 478 -10.39 20.42 2.40
C GLY A 478 -9.41 19.32 2.86
N MET A 479 -8.54 19.59 3.83
CA MET A 479 -7.53 18.65 4.36
C MET A 479 -8.15 17.32 4.80
N ASP A 480 -9.33 17.40 5.39
CA ASP A 480 -10.06 16.29 5.98
C ASP A 480 -10.63 15.32 4.94
N MET A 481 -10.87 15.78 3.72
CA MET A 481 -11.20 14.92 2.58
C MET A 481 -9.99 14.09 2.14
N LEU A 482 -8.79 14.68 2.15
CA LEU A 482 -7.55 13.96 1.82
C LEU A 482 -7.24 12.88 2.86
N SER A 483 -7.44 13.19 4.15
CA SER A 483 -7.41 12.20 5.23
C SER A 483 -8.47 11.10 5.04
N GLY A 484 -9.67 11.47 4.57
CA GLY A 484 -10.73 10.53 4.22
C GLY A 484 -10.35 9.59 3.07
N PHE A 485 -9.70 10.09 2.02
CA PHE A 485 -9.17 9.28 0.92
C PHE A 485 -8.11 8.28 1.40
N SER A 486 -7.25 8.70 2.33
CA SER A 486 -6.27 7.82 2.96
C SER A 486 -6.94 6.72 3.79
N ALA A 487 -7.96 7.06 4.57
CA ALA A 487 -8.75 6.10 5.33
C ALA A 487 -9.48 5.08 4.44
N ALA A 488 -9.97 5.52 3.27
CA ALA A 488 -10.65 4.67 2.30
C ALA A 488 -9.70 3.90 1.37
N GLY A 489 -8.40 4.18 1.42
CA GLY A 489 -7.40 3.50 0.62
C GLY A 489 -7.45 3.85 -0.87
N TYR A 490 -7.69 5.11 -1.23
CA TYR A 490 -7.59 5.57 -2.62
C TYR A 490 -6.16 5.37 -3.15
N ASP A 491 -6.04 4.84 -4.36
CA ASP A 491 -4.75 4.63 -5.04
C ASP A 491 -4.20 5.93 -5.60
N LEU A 492 -5.07 6.86 -6.02
CA LEU A 492 -4.72 8.21 -6.47
C LEU A 492 -5.92 9.17 -6.44
N GLN A 493 -5.64 10.46 -6.53
CA GLN A 493 -6.65 11.52 -6.57
C GLN A 493 -6.23 12.59 -7.58
N ALA A 494 -7.11 12.92 -8.52
CA ALA A 494 -6.92 14.05 -9.42
C ALA A 494 -7.49 15.33 -8.78
N MET A 495 -6.91 16.48 -9.09
CA MET A 495 -7.36 17.77 -8.58
C MET A 495 -8.04 18.57 -9.68
N ALA A 496 -9.30 18.90 -9.45
CA ALA A 496 -10.05 19.84 -10.27
C ALA A 496 -9.74 21.29 -9.84
N LEU A 497 -10.15 22.25 -10.66
CA LEU A 497 -9.95 23.67 -10.38
C LEU A 497 -10.63 24.14 -9.09
N ASP A 498 -11.78 23.57 -8.75
CA ASP A 498 -12.52 23.94 -7.54
C ASP A 498 -11.82 23.49 -6.25
N ASP A 499 -10.99 22.45 -6.33
CA ASP A 499 -10.21 21.93 -5.19
C ASP A 499 -9.17 22.94 -4.69
N PHE A 500 -8.85 23.96 -5.49
CA PHE A 500 -7.96 25.07 -5.14
C PHE A 500 -8.66 26.21 -4.38
N ALA A 501 -9.92 26.03 -3.94
CA ALA A 501 -10.73 27.04 -3.26
C ALA A 501 -10.03 27.74 -2.08
N TYR A 502 -9.10 27.04 -1.41
CA TYR A 502 -8.45 27.52 -0.18
C TYR A 502 -6.99 27.95 -0.39
N GLY A 503 -6.51 27.95 -1.63
CA GLY A 503 -5.13 28.34 -1.98
C GLY A 503 -4.25 27.17 -2.41
N THR A 504 -3.26 27.46 -3.25
CA THR A 504 -2.41 26.45 -3.91
C THR A 504 -1.36 25.92 -2.94
N SER A 505 -0.64 26.79 -2.23
CA SER A 505 0.43 26.38 -1.32
C SER A 505 -0.10 25.47 -0.20
N ARG A 506 -1.31 25.78 0.29
CA ARG A 506 -2.00 24.95 1.29
C ARG A 506 -2.36 23.59 0.70
N LEU A 507 -3.05 23.56 -0.44
CA LEU A 507 -3.42 22.28 -1.06
C LEU A 507 -2.19 21.41 -1.32
N VAL A 508 -1.09 22.01 -1.81
CA VAL A 508 0.17 21.27 -2.01
C VAL A 508 0.73 20.74 -0.69
N SER A 509 0.66 21.50 0.42
CA SER A 509 1.04 21.02 1.75
C SER A 509 0.17 19.84 2.21
N ASP A 510 -1.14 19.97 2.04
CA ASP A 510 -2.15 19.04 2.59
C ASP A 510 -2.27 17.76 1.74
N ALA A 511 -1.90 17.80 0.45
CA ALA A 511 -1.85 16.64 -0.44
C ALA A 511 -1.04 15.45 0.11
N ASN A 512 -0.18 15.69 1.10
CA ASN A 512 0.53 14.64 1.85
C ASN A 512 -0.35 13.77 2.73
N MET A 513 -1.55 14.21 3.06
CA MET A 513 -2.48 13.46 3.91
C MET A 513 -3.19 12.34 3.13
N GLY A 514 -3.20 12.41 1.80
CA GLY A 514 -3.76 11.35 0.95
C GLY A 514 -2.81 10.15 0.84
N SER A 515 -3.38 8.93 0.77
CA SER A 515 -2.62 7.70 0.55
C SER A 515 -2.00 7.63 -0.85
N GLY A 516 -2.70 8.17 -1.85
CA GLY A 516 -2.32 8.13 -3.26
C GLY A 516 -1.61 9.42 -3.76
N PRO A 517 -1.05 9.40 -4.99
CA PRO A 517 -0.63 10.60 -5.72
C PRO A 517 -1.77 11.58 -5.95
N SER A 518 -1.48 12.86 -5.71
CA SER A 518 -2.28 13.97 -6.22
C SER A 518 -1.80 14.37 -7.60
N LEU A 519 -2.71 14.39 -8.58
CA LEU A 519 -2.39 14.67 -9.98
C LEU A 519 -3.11 15.93 -10.49
N ALA A 520 -2.36 16.79 -11.18
CA ALA A 520 -2.90 17.89 -11.98
C ALA A 520 -1.91 18.23 -13.09
N SER A 521 -1.88 17.41 -14.14
CA SER A 521 -0.74 17.31 -15.05
C SER A 521 -0.48 18.55 -15.89
N ASN A 522 -1.52 19.30 -16.21
CA ASN A 522 -1.39 20.53 -16.98
C ASN A 522 -1.46 21.80 -16.13
N LEU A 523 -1.67 21.71 -14.81
CA LEU A 523 -1.67 22.87 -13.94
C LEU A 523 -0.24 23.22 -13.51
N ILE A 524 0.12 24.49 -13.66
CA ILE A 524 1.42 25.04 -13.27
C ILE A 524 1.26 26.21 -12.31
N ASN A 525 2.20 26.31 -11.37
CA ASN A 525 2.28 27.42 -10.41
C ASN A 525 2.92 28.67 -11.05
N THR A 526 3.03 29.74 -10.25
CA THR A 526 3.64 31.01 -10.65
C THR A 526 5.08 30.88 -11.18
N ASP A 527 5.81 29.84 -10.77
CA ASP A 527 7.19 29.55 -11.21
C ASP A 527 7.25 28.72 -12.51
N ALA A 528 6.10 28.52 -13.17
CA ALA A 528 5.94 27.68 -14.36
C ALA A 528 6.36 26.21 -14.17
N THR A 529 6.25 25.71 -12.93
CA THR A 529 6.44 24.29 -12.58
C THR A 529 5.09 23.63 -12.34
N ALA A 530 4.97 22.31 -12.55
CA ALA A 530 3.70 21.63 -12.27
C ALA A 530 3.32 21.84 -10.79
N VAL A 531 2.03 22.04 -10.51
CA VAL A 531 1.57 22.45 -9.17
C VAL A 531 1.97 21.45 -8.09
N PHE A 532 1.87 20.16 -8.40
CA PHE A 532 2.29 19.07 -7.52
C PHE A 532 3.72 18.60 -7.80
N TYR A 533 4.51 19.35 -8.59
CA TYR A 533 5.93 19.08 -8.73
C TYR A 533 6.62 19.34 -7.39
N ARG A 534 7.42 18.38 -6.94
CA ARG A 534 8.24 18.54 -5.74
C ARG A 534 9.66 18.10 -6.03
N SER A 535 10.57 19.09 -6.03
CA SER A 535 12.02 18.89 -6.14
C SER A 535 12.64 18.72 -4.77
N THR A 536 13.51 17.72 -4.63
CA THR A 536 14.27 17.40 -3.42
C THR A 536 15.25 18.52 -3.08
N SER A 537 14.81 19.50 -2.30
CA SER A 537 15.73 20.50 -1.75
C SER A 537 15.27 21.13 -0.42
N TRP A 538 14.43 20.45 0.38
CA TRP A 538 14.37 20.48 1.86
C TRP A 538 12.97 20.07 2.35
N ASN A 539 12.92 19.02 3.17
CA ASN A 539 11.82 18.50 3.99
C ASN A 539 10.48 18.11 3.30
N ARG A 540 10.20 16.79 3.36
CA ARG A 540 8.98 16.05 2.94
C ARG A 540 8.87 15.85 1.41
N ASN A 541 9.67 14.90 0.92
CA ASN A 541 10.03 14.58 -0.47
C ASN A 541 9.20 13.44 -1.10
N ARG A 542 8.00 13.71 -1.61
CA ARG A 542 7.58 12.90 -2.77
C ARG A 542 8.31 13.46 -3.99
N VAL A 543 9.23 12.73 -4.64
CA VAL A 543 9.63 13.06 -6.03
C VAL A 543 8.48 12.65 -6.94
N THR A 544 7.39 13.38 -6.84
CA THR A 544 6.34 13.36 -7.85
C THR A 544 6.63 14.52 -8.79
N ASN A 545 6.58 14.23 -10.09
CA ASN A 545 6.57 15.33 -11.05
C ASN A 545 5.21 16.05 -11.03
N GLY A 546 4.20 15.54 -10.30
CA GLY A 546 2.84 16.03 -10.23
C GLY A 546 2.01 15.79 -11.51
N MET A 547 2.63 15.15 -12.50
CA MET A 547 2.12 15.06 -13.87
C MET A 547 1.62 13.66 -14.24
N TYR A 548 2.17 12.59 -13.68
CA TYR A 548 1.61 11.26 -13.86
C TYR A 548 1.95 10.35 -12.67
N THR A 549 1.27 9.22 -12.60
CA THR A 549 1.63 8.12 -11.72
C THR A 549 1.49 6.79 -12.45
N ILE A 550 2.19 5.76 -11.97
CA ILE A 550 2.02 4.39 -12.44
C ILE A 550 1.54 3.57 -11.25
N VAL A 551 0.48 2.79 -11.45
CA VAL A 551 -0.01 1.82 -10.47
C VAL A 551 0.20 0.43 -11.05
N GLU A 552 0.86 -0.45 -10.29
CA GLU A 552 1.00 -1.86 -10.65
C GLU A 552 -0.14 -2.67 -10.02
N ARG A 553 -0.87 -3.41 -10.86
CA ARG A 553 -1.96 -4.29 -10.43
C ARG A 553 -2.00 -5.54 -11.28
N ALA A 554 -2.15 -6.69 -10.62
CA ALA A 554 -2.12 -8.00 -11.26
C ALA A 554 -0.89 -8.18 -12.18
N GLY A 555 0.27 -7.58 -11.83
CA GLY A 555 1.48 -7.61 -12.66
C GLY A 555 1.48 -6.71 -13.90
N TYR A 556 0.50 -5.82 -14.07
CA TYR A 556 0.44 -4.85 -15.17
C TYR A 556 0.71 -3.42 -14.69
N LYS A 557 1.48 -2.66 -15.48
CA LYS A 557 1.78 -1.25 -15.21
C LYS A 557 0.73 -0.34 -15.83
N ILE A 558 -0.05 0.37 -15.01
CA ILE A 558 -1.14 1.24 -15.48
C ILE A 558 -0.78 2.70 -15.19
N GLY A 559 -0.60 3.48 -16.25
CA GLY A 559 -0.26 4.90 -16.17
C GLY A 559 -1.48 5.78 -16.06
N PHE A 560 -1.48 6.76 -15.16
CA PHE A 560 -2.54 7.78 -15.03
C PHE A 560 -1.96 9.19 -15.13
N PHE A 561 -2.69 10.08 -15.81
CA PHE A 561 -2.44 11.53 -15.80
C PHE A 561 -3.76 12.28 -15.77
N ALA A 562 -3.77 13.51 -15.22
CA ALA A 562 -4.97 14.31 -14.99
C ALA A 562 -4.94 15.64 -15.76
N LEU A 563 -6.01 15.94 -16.49
CA LEU A 563 -6.16 17.16 -17.28
C LEU A 563 -7.27 18.04 -16.72
N ASN A 564 -7.02 19.34 -16.81
CA ASN A 564 -7.99 20.40 -16.56
C ASN A 564 -8.18 21.29 -17.80
N ASP A 565 -9.33 21.93 -17.93
CA ASP A 565 -9.61 22.86 -19.00
C ASP A 565 -8.78 24.15 -18.85
N THR A 566 -8.06 24.51 -19.91
CA THR A 566 -7.18 25.67 -19.91
C THR A 566 -7.96 26.99 -19.80
N ALA A 567 -9.16 27.06 -20.38
CA ALA A 567 -9.96 28.28 -20.36
C ALA A 567 -10.61 28.54 -19.00
N GLN A 568 -11.04 27.49 -18.29
CA GLN A 568 -11.51 27.58 -16.91
C GLN A 568 -10.36 27.90 -15.95
N ALA A 569 -9.19 27.29 -16.11
CA ALA A 569 -8.02 27.57 -15.27
C ALA A 569 -7.62 29.05 -15.31
N ALA A 570 -7.72 29.70 -16.48
CA ALA A 570 -7.42 31.12 -16.65
C ALA A 570 -8.35 32.05 -15.84
N LYS A 571 -9.50 31.56 -15.37
CA LYS A 571 -10.47 32.29 -14.55
C LYS A 571 -10.23 32.09 -13.05
N ILE A 572 -9.40 31.14 -12.65
CA ILE A 572 -9.09 30.93 -11.23
C ILE A 572 -7.98 31.90 -10.82
N SER A 573 -8.19 32.59 -9.70
CA SER A 573 -7.12 33.21 -8.93
C SER A 573 -7.08 32.46 -7.60
N ALA A 574 -5.99 31.76 -7.31
CA ALA A 574 -5.86 31.18 -5.99
C ALA A 574 -5.80 32.33 -4.96
N SER A 575 -6.37 32.10 -3.78
CA SER A 575 -6.43 33.10 -2.73
C SER A 575 -5.01 33.64 -2.39
N ASN A 576 -4.95 34.85 -1.81
CA ASN A 576 -3.69 35.47 -1.33
C ASN A 576 -2.63 35.79 -2.41
N GLY A 577 -3.04 36.00 -3.67
CA GLY A 577 -2.13 36.41 -4.75
C GLY A 577 -1.32 35.27 -5.37
N GLU A 578 -1.70 34.02 -5.08
CA GLU A 578 -1.20 32.84 -5.77
C GLU A 578 -1.91 32.65 -7.12
N PHE A 579 -1.18 32.24 -8.15
CA PHE A 579 -1.78 32.00 -9.47
C PHE A 579 -1.50 30.58 -9.92
N ILE A 580 -2.53 29.98 -10.49
CA ILE A 580 -2.45 28.69 -11.17
C ILE A 580 -2.81 28.98 -12.62
N THR A 581 -1.98 28.49 -13.53
CA THR A 581 -2.32 28.51 -14.95
C THR A 581 -2.32 27.09 -15.47
N ALA A 582 -2.90 26.89 -16.64
CA ALA A 582 -2.88 25.60 -17.30
C ALA A 582 -2.06 25.67 -18.58
N ARG A 583 -1.16 24.72 -18.77
CA ARG A 583 -0.59 24.41 -20.09
C ARG A 583 -1.70 23.91 -21.01
N ASP A 584 -1.45 24.01 -22.31
CA ASP A 584 -2.31 23.40 -23.31
C ASP A 584 -2.47 21.90 -23.01
N TRP A 585 -3.72 21.44 -22.99
CA TRP A 585 -4.03 20.07 -22.62
C TRP A 585 -3.53 19.07 -23.67
N THR A 586 -3.46 19.45 -24.95
CA THR A 586 -3.00 18.58 -26.04
C THR A 586 -1.50 18.35 -25.93
N ASP A 587 -0.73 19.41 -25.74
CA ASP A 587 0.72 19.33 -25.54
C ASP A 587 1.05 18.50 -24.29
N THR A 588 0.34 18.75 -23.20
CA THR A 588 0.54 18.02 -21.95
C THR A 588 0.21 16.53 -22.12
N ALA A 589 -0.92 16.20 -22.75
CA ALA A 589 -1.32 14.82 -22.99
C ALA A 589 -0.27 14.07 -23.82
N ASN A 590 0.22 14.65 -24.91
CA ASN A 590 1.25 14.04 -25.76
C ASN A 590 2.55 13.77 -24.98
N GLU A 591 2.96 14.70 -24.10
CA GLU A 591 4.12 14.55 -23.23
C GLU A 591 3.92 13.38 -22.24
N GLN A 592 2.77 13.33 -21.55
CA GLN A 592 2.52 12.29 -20.55
C GLN A 592 2.34 10.91 -21.18
N ILE A 593 1.63 10.80 -22.31
CA ILE A 593 1.49 9.55 -23.04
C ILE A 593 2.87 9.00 -23.44
N THR A 594 3.75 9.86 -23.96
CA THR A 594 5.10 9.47 -24.35
C THR A 594 5.92 9.00 -23.13
N ALA A 595 5.82 9.72 -22.00
CA ALA A 595 6.52 9.35 -20.77
C ALA A 595 6.06 7.98 -20.24
N LEU A 596 4.75 7.74 -20.19
CA LEU A 596 4.17 6.48 -19.71
C LEU A 596 4.47 5.31 -20.65
N GLN A 597 4.47 5.53 -21.97
CA GLN A 597 4.90 4.52 -22.95
C GLN A 597 6.38 4.15 -22.76
N ASN A 598 7.25 5.15 -22.52
CA ASN A 598 8.67 4.92 -22.26
C ASN A 598 8.92 4.22 -20.92
N ALA A 599 8.04 4.42 -19.94
CA ALA A 599 8.04 3.70 -18.67
C ALA A 599 7.52 2.26 -18.77
N GLY A 600 7.05 1.85 -19.96
CA GLY A 600 6.57 0.50 -20.23
C GLY A 600 5.17 0.22 -19.69
N CYS A 601 4.30 1.24 -19.57
CA CYS A 601 2.91 1.03 -19.16
C CYS A 601 2.15 0.17 -20.18
N ASP A 602 1.41 -0.83 -19.68
CA ASP A 602 0.54 -1.72 -20.45
C ASP A 602 -0.80 -1.06 -20.80
N ALA A 603 -1.22 -0.08 -19.99
CA ALA A 603 -2.41 0.75 -20.22
C ALA A 603 -2.15 2.19 -19.77
N ILE A 604 -2.80 3.15 -20.44
CA ILE A 604 -2.72 4.58 -20.11
C ILE A 604 -4.13 5.14 -19.95
N ILE A 605 -4.40 5.74 -18.80
CA ILE A 605 -5.69 6.32 -18.43
C ILE A 605 -5.54 7.83 -18.30
N ALA A 606 -6.38 8.57 -19.03
CA ALA A 606 -6.48 10.02 -18.88
C ALA A 606 -7.66 10.34 -17.96
N VAL A 607 -7.42 11.11 -16.90
CA VAL A 607 -8.45 11.63 -16.01
C VAL A 607 -8.76 13.06 -16.44
N ALA A 608 -10.00 13.37 -16.75
CA ALA A 608 -10.45 14.73 -17.03
C ALA A 608 -11.20 15.27 -15.81
N SER A 609 -10.52 16.08 -15.01
CA SER A 609 -11.11 16.72 -13.82
C SER A 609 -11.95 17.93 -14.17
N THR A 610 -11.58 18.62 -15.25
CA THR A 610 -12.44 19.58 -15.95
C THR A 610 -12.33 19.34 -17.46
N ALA A 611 -13.44 19.44 -18.18
CA ALA A 611 -13.51 19.07 -19.59
C ALA A 611 -13.21 20.26 -20.51
N PRO A 612 -12.22 20.14 -21.43
CA PRO A 612 -12.01 21.14 -22.48
C PRO A 612 -13.19 21.24 -23.45
N GLU A 613 -13.31 22.36 -24.16
CA GLU A 613 -14.24 22.45 -25.28
C GLU A 613 -13.80 21.59 -26.48
N GLY A 614 -14.76 21.11 -27.27
CA GLY A 614 -14.51 20.37 -28.52
C GLY A 614 -14.42 18.84 -28.35
N ASP A 615 -13.81 18.16 -29.32
CA ASP A 615 -13.78 16.69 -29.43
C ASP A 615 -12.51 16.09 -28.76
N TRP A 616 -12.20 16.55 -27.55
CA TRP A 616 -10.97 16.21 -26.82
C TRP A 616 -10.88 14.72 -26.45
N GLN A 617 -12.01 14.09 -26.09
CA GLN A 617 -12.06 12.66 -25.75
C GLN A 617 -11.56 11.81 -26.92
N LYS A 618 -12.06 12.08 -28.12
CA LYS A 618 -11.64 11.38 -29.34
C LYS A 618 -10.17 11.64 -29.68
N ALA A 619 -9.69 12.85 -29.45
CA ALA A 619 -8.28 13.19 -29.69
C ALA A 619 -7.34 12.41 -28.75
N LEU A 620 -7.68 12.29 -27.46
CA LEU A 620 -6.90 11.50 -26.49
C LEU A 620 -6.89 10.02 -26.85
N LEU A 621 -8.05 9.43 -27.14
CA LEU A 621 -8.15 8.01 -27.53
C LEU A 621 -7.34 7.70 -28.80
N ASN A 622 -7.30 8.62 -29.77
CA ASN A 622 -6.48 8.45 -30.98
C ASN A 622 -4.97 8.63 -30.74
N SER A 623 -4.57 9.20 -29.60
CA SER A 623 -3.16 9.51 -29.28
C SER A 623 -2.47 8.42 -28.46
N GLY A 624 -3.18 7.34 -28.09
CA GLY A 624 -2.62 6.20 -27.36
C GLY A 624 -3.15 6.03 -25.94
N VAL A 625 -4.13 6.84 -25.52
CA VAL A 625 -4.88 6.62 -24.27
C VAL A 625 -5.79 5.40 -24.42
N THR A 626 -5.72 4.47 -23.46
CA THR A 626 -6.55 3.26 -23.40
C THR A 626 -7.99 3.58 -23.00
N ALA A 627 -8.17 4.43 -21.98
CA ALA A 627 -9.47 4.87 -21.51
C ALA A 627 -9.43 6.27 -20.90
N ILE A 628 -10.58 6.91 -20.84
CA ILE A 628 -10.78 8.21 -20.20
C ILE A 628 -11.71 8.05 -19.00
N ILE A 629 -11.36 8.67 -17.88
CA ILE A 629 -12.25 8.87 -16.75
C ILE A 629 -12.64 10.34 -16.73
N ASP A 630 -13.89 10.64 -17.01
CA ASP A 630 -14.41 11.99 -17.13
C ASP A 630 -15.18 12.37 -15.86
N GLY A 631 -14.56 13.16 -14.99
CA GLY A 631 -15.15 13.60 -13.73
C GLY A 631 -16.26 14.64 -13.89
N THR A 632 -16.48 15.17 -15.10
CA THR A 632 -17.43 16.26 -15.34
C THR A 632 -18.82 15.81 -15.78
N THR A 633 -19.00 14.50 -15.99
CA THR A 633 -20.24 13.93 -16.51
C THR A 633 -20.53 12.58 -15.87
N ALA A 634 -21.81 12.27 -15.68
CA ALA A 634 -22.27 10.92 -15.34
C ALA A 634 -22.41 10.02 -16.59
N GLU A 635 -22.42 10.61 -17.79
CA GLU A 635 -22.66 9.90 -19.03
C GLU A 635 -21.41 9.16 -19.50
N SER A 636 -21.54 7.86 -19.76
CA SER A 636 -20.45 7.04 -20.25
C SER A 636 -20.60 6.67 -21.72
N SER A 637 -19.48 6.43 -22.39
CA SER A 637 -19.44 5.92 -23.77
C SER A 637 -18.29 4.93 -23.95
N ALA A 638 -18.07 4.42 -25.18
CA ALA A 638 -17.00 3.45 -25.41
C ALA A 638 -15.63 4.03 -25.05
N ASN A 639 -14.91 3.36 -24.14
CA ASN A 639 -13.62 3.79 -23.55
C ASN A 639 -13.65 5.10 -22.77
N VAL A 640 -14.83 5.65 -22.44
CA VAL A 640 -14.99 6.87 -21.65
C VAL A 640 -15.96 6.58 -20.50
N LEU A 641 -15.43 6.55 -19.28
CA LEU A 641 -16.20 6.39 -18.05
C LEU A 641 -16.62 7.78 -17.53
N GLY A 642 -17.92 8.03 -17.47
CA GLY A 642 -18.47 9.19 -16.77
C GLY A 642 -18.45 8.96 -15.26
N ALA A 643 -17.60 9.68 -14.53
CA ALA A 643 -17.39 9.52 -13.09
C ALA A 643 -18.06 10.62 -12.24
N GLY A 644 -18.66 11.63 -12.87
CA GLY A 644 -19.38 12.75 -12.23
C GLY A 644 -20.72 12.34 -11.61
N LEU A 645 -20.72 11.33 -10.74
CA LEU A 645 -21.89 10.81 -10.03
C LEU A 645 -22.12 11.47 -8.67
N GLY A 646 -21.12 12.19 -8.13
CA GLY A 646 -21.17 12.74 -6.78
C GLY A 646 -21.49 11.65 -5.75
N LEU A 647 -22.57 11.84 -5.01
CA LEU A 647 -23.02 10.90 -3.97
C LEU A 647 -23.97 9.81 -4.49
N ASP A 648 -24.32 9.83 -5.78
CA ASP A 648 -25.29 8.89 -6.36
C ASP A 648 -24.68 7.50 -6.69
N GLY A 649 -23.35 7.36 -6.63
CA GLY A 649 -22.68 6.08 -6.78
C GLY A 649 -21.19 6.17 -7.12
N VAL A 650 -20.60 5.01 -7.38
CA VAL A 650 -19.19 4.84 -7.79
C VAL A 650 -19.16 4.31 -9.22
N ALA A 651 -18.46 5.02 -10.11
CA ALA A 651 -18.33 4.63 -11.51
C ALA A 651 -17.35 3.46 -11.65
N GLN A 652 -17.55 2.60 -12.66
CA GLN A 652 -16.74 1.41 -12.84
C GLN A 652 -16.32 1.19 -14.29
N LEU A 653 -15.03 0.93 -14.49
CA LEU A 653 -14.41 0.48 -15.74
C LEU A 653 -13.62 -0.80 -15.49
N ASN A 654 -13.64 -1.74 -16.43
CA ASN A 654 -12.73 -2.89 -16.40
C ASN A 654 -11.61 -2.67 -17.44
N LEU A 655 -10.36 -2.73 -17.01
CA LEU A 655 -9.21 -2.86 -17.89
C LEU A 655 -8.95 -4.34 -18.12
N VAL A 656 -9.15 -4.81 -19.35
CA VAL A 656 -9.00 -6.21 -19.70
C VAL A 656 -7.71 -6.40 -20.50
N PHE A 657 -6.70 -6.93 -19.81
CA PHE A 657 -5.41 -7.28 -20.37
C PHE A 657 -5.53 -8.60 -21.12
N THR A 658 -5.36 -8.50 -22.42
CA THR A 658 -5.45 -9.63 -23.32
C THR A 658 -4.14 -10.36 -23.41
N GLN A 659 -4.24 -11.67 -23.63
CA GLN A 659 -3.08 -12.54 -23.76
C GLN A 659 -2.21 -12.26 -24.99
N GLY A 660 -2.58 -11.28 -25.83
CA GLY A 660 -1.76 -10.73 -26.91
C GLY A 660 -0.87 -9.54 -26.54
N GLY A 661 -0.83 -9.17 -25.25
CA GLY A 661 -0.06 -8.02 -24.77
C GLY A 661 -0.75 -6.68 -25.04
N GLY A 662 -2.06 -6.68 -25.29
CA GLY A 662 -2.87 -5.46 -25.44
C GLY A 662 -3.88 -5.32 -24.32
N CYS A 663 -4.30 -4.09 -24.02
CA CYS A 663 -5.36 -3.80 -23.06
C CYS A 663 -6.58 -3.19 -23.77
N ARG A 664 -7.78 -3.57 -23.36
CA ARG A 664 -9.03 -2.91 -23.77
C ARG A 664 -9.81 -2.44 -22.54
N ALA A 665 -10.55 -1.35 -22.71
CA ALA A 665 -11.38 -0.77 -21.67
C ALA A 665 -12.85 -1.18 -21.86
N GLU A 666 -13.48 -1.72 -20.83
CA GLU A 666 -14.89 -2.11 -20.83
C GLU A 666 -15.65 -1.35 -19.74
N VAL A 667 -16.39 -0.32 -20.13
CA VAL A 667 -17.24 0.46 -19.22
C VAL A 667 -18.33 -0.42 -18.64
N GLN A 668 -18.44 -0.40 -17.31
CA GLN A 668 -19.46 -1.13 -16.56
C GLN A 668 -20.56 -0.19 -16.08
N SER A 669 -21.68 -0.76 -15.65
CA SER A 669 -22.69 0.02 -14.91
C SER A 669 -22.09 0.52 -13.60
N ALA A 670 -22.37 1.77 -13.25
CA ALA A 670 -21.99 2.32 -11.95
C ALA A 670 -22.62 1.51 -10.79
N VAL A 671 -21.90 1.42 -9.68
CA VAL A 671 -22.42 0.89 -8.42
C VAL A 671 -23.20 2.01 -7.74
N THR A 672 -24.53 1.92 -7.77
CA THR A 672 -25.41 2.98 -7.25
C THR A 672 -25.32 3.11 -5.73
N ALA A 673 -25.66 4.29 -5.21
CA ALA A 673 -25.78 4.54 -3.77
C ALA A 673 -26.69 3.52 -3.07
N ASP A 674 -27.84 3.17 -3.68
CA ASP A 674 -28.74 2.14 -3.15
C ASP A 674 -28.07 0.76 -3.05
N THR A 675 -27.20 0.42 -4.02
CA THR A 675 -26.47 -0.85 -4.03
C THR A 675 -25.40 -0.86 -2.95
N LEU A 676 -24.66 0.25 -2.79
CA LEU A 676 -23.65 0.41 -1.74
C LEU A 676 -24.30 0.33 -0.35
N GLN A 677 -25.42 1.03 -0.17
CA GLN A 677 -26.19 1.00 1.08
C GLN A 677 -26.72 -0.40 1.40
N ALA A 678 -27.16 -1.18 0.41
CA ALA A 678 -27.57 -2.56 0.63
C ALA A 678 -26.39 -3.44 1.09
N LYS A 679 -25.23 -3.32 0.45
CA LYS A 679 -24.00 -4.06 0.81
C LYS A 679 -23.46 -3.71 2.20
N ARG A 680 -23.66 -2.47 2.64
CA ARG A 680 -23.26 -2.01 3.98
C ARG A 680 -23.76 -2.92 5.10
N THR A 681 -25.01 -3.36 5.02
CA THR A 681 -25.60 -4.26 6.03
C THR A 681 -24.90 -5.61 6.05
N ASP A 682 -24.50 -6.11 4.87
CA ASP A 682 -23.77 -7.38 4.75
C ASP A 682 -22.37 -7.25 5.37
N TRP A 683 -21.65 -6.17 5.07
CA TRP A 683 -20.32 -5.89 5.64
C TRP A 683 -20.36 -5.74 7.16
N GLU A 684 -21.29 -4.95 7.70
CA GLU A 684 -21.46 -4.78 9.15
C GLU A 684 -21.78 -6.12 9.84
N THR A 685 -22.61 -6.96 9.21
CA THR A 685 -22.95 -8.29 9.74
C THR A 685 -21.75 -9.23 9.72
N LEU A 686 -20.99 -9.24 8.62
CA LEU A 686 -19.83 -10.09 8.45
C LEU A 686 -18.72 -9.73 9.47
N ALA A 687 -18.41 -8.44 9.61
CA ALA A 687 -17.46 -7.95 10.60
C ALA A 687 -17.88 -8.30 12.05
N ALA A 688 -19.16 -8.15 12.38
CA ALA A 688 -19.68 -8.53 13.69
C ALA A 688 -19.57 -10.03 13.96
N SER A 689 -19.72 -10.87 12.93
CA SER A 689 -19.57 -12.32 13.04
C SER A 689 -18.11 -12.74 13.28
N ALA A 690 -17.16 -12.11 12.59
CA ALA A 690 -15.73 -12.36 12.79
C ALA A 690 -15.27 -11.96 14.20
N ALA A 691 -15.72 -10.82 14.71
CA ALA A 691 -15.41 -10.37 16.07
C ALA A 691 -16.01 -11.27 17.18
N ALA A 692 -17.08 -12.02 16.87
CA ALA A 692 -17.68 -12.97 17.81
C ALA A 692 -16.90 -14.30 17.88
N ASP A 693 -16.29 -14.73 16.77
CA ASP A 693 -15.41 -15.90 16.73
C ASP A 693 -14.08 -15.64 17.46
N ASP A 694 -13.56 -14.40 17.36
CA ASP A 694 -12.29 -13.99 17.97
C ASP A 694 -12.34 -13.91 19.51
N GLN A 695 -13.53 -13.92 20.14
CA GLN A 695 -13.66 -14.05 21.60
C GLN A 695 -13.28 -15.44 22.15
N THR A 696 -12.88 -16.39 21.29
CA THR A 696 -12.35 -17.71 21.68
C THR A 696 -10.83 -17.85 21.54
N THR A 697 -10.13 -16.82 21.06
CA THR A 697 -8.67 -16.76 20.89
C THR A 697 -8.10 -15.60 21.71
N ALA A 698 -6.99 -15.84 22.42
CA ALA A 698 -6.39 -14.84 23.30
C ALA A 698 -5.88 -13.64 22.49
N SER A 699 -6.29 -12.44 22.90
CA SER A 699 -6.01 -11.16 22.25
C SER A 699 -4.52 -10.91 22.01
N ASP A 700 -4.22 -10.49 20.78
CA ASP A 700 -3.00 -9.79 20.34
C ASP A 700 -2.68 -8.65 21.33
N ALA A 701 -1.53 -8.74 21.98
CA ALA A 701 -1.00 -7.70 22.87
C ALA A 701 0.45 -7.42 22.49
N ALA A 702 0.63 -6.82 21.31
CA ALA A 702 1.80 -5.99 21.06
C ALA A 702 1.65 -4.66 21.81
N ASP A 703 2.79 -3.99 22.06
CA ASP A 703 2.87 -2.71 22.75
C ASP A 703 1.93 -1.65 22.10
N PRO A 704 0.86 -1.21 22.79
CA PRO A 704 -0.14 -0.31 22.21
C PRO A 704 0.42 1.07 21.85
N ASP A 705 1.58 1.45 22.38
CA ASP A 705 2.25 2.71 22.02
C ASP A 705 2.98 2.61 20.66
N LYS A 706 3.19 1.40 20.12
CA LYS A 706 3.76 1.17 18.79
C LYS A 706 2.72 0.93 17.70
N ASP A 707 1.47 0.59 18.08
CA ASP A 707 0.41 0.16 17.15
C ASP A 707 -0.54 1.28 16.68
N THR A 708 -0.32 2.53 17.08
CA THR A 708 -1.32 3.60 16.87
C THR A 708 -1.07 4.58 15.72
N GLU A 709 0.10 4.57 15.07
CA GLU A 709 0.46 5.64 14.10
C GLU A 709 0.92 5.19 12.70
N ALA A 710 0.59 3.98 12.25
CA ALA A 710 0.65 3.67 10.82
C ALA A 710 -0.55 4.30 10.10
N ALA A 711 -0.50 5.63 9.91
CA ALA A 711 -1.36 6.38 9.01
C ALA A 711 -0.96 6.07 7.56
N GLY A 712 -1.42 4.93 7.05
CA GLY A 712 -1.35 4.57 5.64
C GLY A 712 -2.42 3.53 5.41
N GLY A 713 -3.40 3.83 4.55
CA GLY A 713 -4.43 2.86 4.17
C GLY A 713 -3.75 1.54 3.77
N LYS A 714 -4.20 0.42 4.36
CA LYS A 714 -3.76 -0.91 3.93
C LYS A 714 -4.05 -1.00 2.42
N ASP A 715 -3.09 -1.45 1.61
CA ASP A 715 -3.42 -1.86 0.25
C ASP A 715 -4.31 -3.10 0.32
N THR A 716 -5.61 -2.89 0.20
CA THR A 716 -6.66 -3.92 0.32
C THR A 716 -6.98 -4.59 -1.01
N ALA A 717 -6.29 -4.24 -2.11
CA ALA A 717 -6.56 -4.76 -3.45
C ALA A 717 -5.83 -6.06 -3.79
N ALA A 718 -5.06 -6.64 -2.85
CA ALA A 718 -4.41 -7.93 -3.07
C ALA A 718 -5.47 -9.01 -3.37
N PRO A 719 -5.25 -9.89 -4.36
CA PRO A 719 -6.13 -10.98 -4.67
C PRO A 719 -6.25 -11.93 -3.47
N THR A 720 -7.49 -12.27 -3.17
CA THR A 720 -7.85 -13.24 -2.15
C THR A 720 -7.98 -14.63 -2.79
N GLU A 721 -7.75 -15.68 -2.02
CA GLU A 721 -7.83 -17.05 -2.55
C GLU A 721 -9.29 -17.48 -2.79
N SER A 722 -10.24 -16.82 -2.13
CA SER A 722 -11.67 -17.08 -2.29
C SER A 722 -12.53 -15.82 -2.32
N VAL A 723 -13.77 -16.00 -2.79
CA VAL A 723 -14.82 -14.97 -2.76
C VAL A 723 -15.18 -14.57 -1.33
N ASP A 724 -15.20 -15.54 -0.40
CA ASP A 724 -15.57 -15.28 1.00
C ASP A 724 -14.50 -14.41 1.69
N GLU A 725 -13.23 -14.66 1.41
CA GLU A 725 -12.11 -13.81 1.88
C GLU A 725 -12.20 -12.39 1.30
N ALA A 726 -12.56 -12.22 0.03
CA ALA A 726 -12.79 -10.90 -0.55
C ALA A 726 -13.92 -10.18 0.18
N GLN A 727 -15.04 -10.87 0.47
CA GLN A 727 -16.13 -10.26 1.23
C GLN A 727 -15.69 -9.84 2.64
N GLN A 728 -14.86 -10.65 3.30
CA GLN A 728 -14.29 -10.30 4.62
C GLN A 728 -13.37 -9.08 4.54
N ALA A 729 -12.47 -9.03 3.56
CA ALA A 729 -11.62 -7.86 3.33
C ALA A 729 -12.45 -6.58 3.10
N GLY A 730 -13.55 -6.70 2.34
CA GLY A 730 -14.54 -5.63 2.17
C GLY A 730 -15.12 -5.13 3.50
N ALA A 731 -15.55 -6.06 4.35
CA ALA A 731 -16.12 -5.73 5.65
C ALA A 731 -15.11 -5.06 6.59
N ASP A 732 -13.89 -5.57 6.64
CA ASP A 732 -12.83 -5.02 7.49
C ASP A 732 -12.45 -3.60 7.04
N ALA A 733 -12.36 -3.39 5.72
CA ALA A 733 -12.08 -2.07 5.14
C ALA A 733 -13.21 -1.07 5.42
N TYR A 734 -14.47 -1.48 5.31
CA TYR A 734 -15.62 -0.64 5.65
C TYR A 734 -15.54 -0.14 7.09
N ILE A 735 -15.37 -1.06 8.05
CA ILE A 735 -15.35 -0.73 9.48
C ILE A 735 -14.18 0.18 9.82
N TYR A 736 -12.99 -0.09 9.26
CA TYR A 736 -11.82 0.75 9.44
C TYR A 736 -12.05 2.17 8.94
N ALA A 737 -12.48 2.31 7.68
CA ALA A 737 -12.73 3.61 7.06
C ALA A 737 -13.83 4.37 7.80
N ALA A 738 -14.95 3.72 8.12
CA ALA A 738 -16.06 4.33 8.85
C ALA A 738 -15.62 4.86 10.23
N ALA A 739 -14.80 4.12 10.97
CA ALA A 739 -14.28 4.57 12.27
C ALA A 739 -13.36 5.79 12.14
N LYS A 740 -12.49 5.82 11.12
CA LYS A 740 -11.61 6.95 10.85
C LYS A 740 -12.38 8.20 10.43
N LEU A 741 -13.36 8.05 9.53
CA LEU A 741 -14.21 9.15 9.09
C LEU A 741 -15.05 9.72 10.25
N ALA A 742 -15.59 8.87 11.12
CA ALA A 742 -16.30 9.30 12.32
C ALA A 742 -15.39 10.07 13.30
N GLY A 743 -14.12 9.70 13.38
CA GLY A 743 -13.11 10.44 14.15
C GLY A 743 -12.90 11.85 13.59
N LEU A 744 -12.74 11.98 12.27
CA LEU A 744 -12.62 13.28 11.61
C LEU A 744 -13.87 14.14 11.80
N ASP A 745 -15.07 13.54 11.68
CA ASP A 745 -16.33 14.24 11.94
C ASP A 745 -16.40 14.74 13.40
N ALA A 746 -15.91 13.97 14.37
CA ALA A 746 -15.86 14.38 15.77
C ALA A 746 -14.86 15.54 16.00
N ASP A 747 -13.71 15.50 15.34
CA ASP A 747 -12.71 16.56 15.38
C ASP A 747 -13.25 17.86 14.76
N ASP A 748 -13.93 17.77 13.62
CA ASP A 748 -14.63 18.89 13.00
C ASP A 748 -15.65 19.53 13.93
N GLN A 749 -16.46 18.72 14.62
CA GLN A 749 -17.40 19.22 15.62
C GLN A 749 -16.68 19.93 16.78
N SER A 750 -15.53 19.43 17.23
CA SER A 750 -14.74 20.07 18.28
C SER A 750 -14.17 21.42 17.83
N ILE A 751 -13.61 21.46 16.62
CA ILE A 751 -13.03 22.67 16.01
C ILE A 751 -14.10 23.74 15.80
N TYR A 752 -15.31 23.34 15.39
CA TYR A 752 -16.44 24.24 15.15
C TYR A 752 -16.76 25.11 16.37
N TYR A 753 -16.76 24.55 17.59
CA TYR A 753 -17.06 25.29 18.83
C TYR A 753 -15.85 25.94 19.48
N THR A 754 -14.66 25.83 18.89
CA THR A 754 -13.44 26.40 19.46
C THR A 754 -13.37 27.91 19.15
N PRO A 755 -13.13 28.78 20.16
CA PRO A 755 -12.86 30.20 19.95
C PRO A 755 -11.74 30.40 18.92
N LEU A 756 -11.97 31.31 17.98
CA LEU A 756 -11.04 31.64 16.91
C LEU A 756 -10.33 32.97 17.21
N PHE A 757 -11.08 34.01 17.56
CA PHE A 757 -10.57 35.34 17.92
C PHE A 757 -11.59 36.08 18.81
N THR A 758 -11.16 37.14 19.47
CA THR A 758 -12.06 38.04 20.22
C THR A 758 -12.47 39.22 19.34
N TYR A 759 -13.78 39.43 19.18
CA TYR A 759 -14.35 40.57 18.48
C TYR A 759 -14.68 41.70 19.47
N ALA A 760 -13.94 42.79 19.39
CA ALA A 760 -14.06 43.91 20.32
C ALA A 760 -14.80 45.11 19.70
N GLU A 761 -15.53 45.82 20.56
CA GLU A 761 -16.23 47.04 20.18
C GLU A 761 -15.23 48.18 19.91
N ASN A 762 -15.41 48.86 18.78
CA ASN A 762 -14.66 50.07 18.49
C ASN A 762 -15.03 51.16 19.52
N PRO A 763 -14.05 51.84 20.16
CA PRO A 763 -14.32 52.89 21.14
C PRO A 763 -15.25 54.02 20.67
N ASP A 764 -15.37 54.26 19.36
CA ASP A 764 -16.35 55.18 18.77
C ASP A 764 -17.47 54.40 18.04
N ALA A 765 -18.27 53.66 18.81
CA ALA A 765 -19.38 52.84 18.32
C ALA A 765 -20.38 53.59 17.42
N SER A 766 -20.46 54.93 17.53
CA SER A 766 -21.32 55.77 16.68
C SER A 766 -20.80 55.96 15.26
N LYS A 767 -19.58 55.50 14.99
CA LYS A 767 -18.86 55.65 13.72
C LYS A 767 -18.31 54.34 13.20
N THR A 768 -18.70 53.17 13.73
CA THR A 768 -18.21 51.89 13.21
C THR A 768 -18.97 51.47 11.96
N ILE A 769 -18.27 50.92 10.95
CA ILE A 769 -18.95 50.28 9.81
C ILE A 769 -19.60 48.95 10.23
N SER A 770 -20.51 48.40 9.42
CA SER A 770 -21.08 47.08 9.69
C SER A 770 -20.15 45.94 9.24
N PHE A 771 -20.34 44.72 9.75
CA PHE A 771 -19.58 43.56 9.28
C PHE A 771 -19.80 43.31 7.78
N GLY A 772 -21.03 43.49 7.30
CA GLY A 772 -21.33 43.46 5.85
C GLY A 772 -20.55 44.50 5.02
N ASN A 773 -20.35 45.72 5.54
CA ASN A 773 -19.52 46.72 4.85
C ASN A 773 -18.03 46.33 4.81
N TYR A 774 -17.53 45.70 5.88
CA TYR A 774 -16.17 45.16 5.93
C TYR A 774 -15.96 44.05 4.89
N LEU A 775 -16.91 43.12 4.76
CA LEU A 775 -16.84 42.06 3.74
C LEU A 775 -16.86 42.61 2.32
N ALA A 776 -17.71 43.60 2.04
CA ALA A 776 -17.72 44.25 0.73
C ALA A 776 -16.37 44.97 0.46
N ALA A 777 -15.74 45.56 1.48
CA ALA A 777 -14.40 46.14 1.34
C ALA A 777 -13.34 45.07 1.06
N LEU A 778 -13.38 43.93 1.75
CA LEU A 778 -12.50 42.78 1.48
C LEU A 778 -12.67 42.27 0.04
N TYR A 779 -13.90 42.11 -0.45
CA TYR A 779 -14.14 41.67 -1.83
C TYR A 779 -13.57 42.67 -2.85
N ALA A 780 -13.74 43.97 -2.61
CA ALA A 780 -13.14 45.01 -3.45
C ALA A 780 -11.60 44.97 -3.43
N GLU A 781 -11.01 44.74 -2.26
CA GLU A 781 -9.56 44.61 -2.09
C GLU A 781 -9.00 43.40 -2.83
N ILE A 782 -9.67 42.24 -2.76
CA ILE A 782 -9.28 41.03 -3.49
C ILE A 782 -9.19 41.32 -5.00
N VAL A 783 -10.19 42.00 -5.58
CA VAL A 783 -10.17 42.39 -7.00
C VAL A 783 -9.08 43.41 -7.29
N ALA A 784 -8.86 44.38 -6.40
CA ALA A 784 -7.82 45.39 -6.59
C ALA A 784 -6.41 44.80 -6.56
N ASN A 785 -6.21 43.70 -5.82
CA ASN A 785 -4.95 42.99 -5.71
C ASN A 785 -4.74 41.94 -6.83
N ASP A 786 -5.77 41.65 -7.66
CA ASP A 786 -5.64 40.78 -8.83
C ASP A 786 -4.82 41.45 -9.95
N ASN A 787 -3.52 41.16 -9.96
CA ASN A 787 -2.59 41.65 -10.98
C ASN A 787 -2.66 40.88 -12.31
N ALA A 788 -3.42 39.78 -12.39
CA ALA A 788 -3.53 38.96 -13.59
C ALA A 788 -4.57 39.50 -14.60
N GLY A 789 -5.29 40.57 -14.24
CA GLY A 789 -6.22 41.28 -15.12
C GLY A 789 -7.50 40.49 -15.40
N GLY A 790 -8.54 40.73 -14.61
CA GLY A 790 -9.91 40.24 -14.86
C GLY A 790 -10.87 41.31 -15.40
N LEU A 791 -10.55 42.59 -15.19
CA LEU A 791 -11.38 43.73 -15.60
C LEU A 791 -10.91 44.31 -16.94
N PRO A 792 -11.85 44.72 -17.82
CA PRO A 792 -11.49 45.51 -19.00
C PRO A 792 -10.78 46.82 -18.63
N GLU A 793 -9.84 47.25 -19.47
CA GLU A 793 -9.05 48.46 -19.23
C GLU A 793 -9.95 49.69 -19.01
N GLY A 794 -9.70 50.41 -17.91
CA GLY A 794 -10.45 51.61 -17.55
C GLY A 794 -11.81 51.36 -16.86
N THR A 795 -12.13 50.11 -16.52
CA THR A 795 -13.34 49.77 -15.75
C THR A 795 -13.03 49.48 -14.28
N SER A 796 -14.05 49.53 -13.43
CA SER A 796 -13.98 49.20 -12.01
C SER A 796 -15.11 48.27 -11.61
N ALA A 797 -14.86 47.34 -10.68
CA ALA A 797 -15.90 46.50 -10.10
C ALA A 797 -16.55 47.17 -8.88
N GLU A 798 -17.86 46.99 -8.71
CA GLU A 798 -18.56 47.29 -7.46
C GLU A 798 -18.63 46.02 -6.59
N ALA A 799 -18.37 46.14 -5.29
CA ALA A 799 -18.42 44.99 -4.38
C ALA A 799 -19.76 44.90 -3.64
N PHE A 800 -20.34 43.70 -3.64
CA PHE A 800 -21.57 43.37 -2.94
C PHE A 800 -21.36 42.14 -2.04
N ALA A 801 -21.62 42.30 -0.74
CA ALA A 801 -21.65 41.19 0.22
C ALA A 801 -23.09 40.89 0.62
N GLY A 802 -23.62 39.74 0.18
CA GLY A 802 -24.99 39.29 0.54
C GLY A 802 -24.98 38.22 1.62
N GLY A 803 -26.15 37.97 2.23
CA GLY A 803 -26.32 36.85 3.18
C GLY A 803 -25.49 36.95 4.48
N VAL A 804 -25.01 38.15 4.84
CA VAL A 804 -24.15 38.37 6.00
C VAL A 804 -24.99 38.59 7.25
N THR A 805 -24.64 37.91 8.34
CA THR A 805 -25.17 38.19 9.69
C THR A 805 -24.14 38.97 10.50
N GLU A 806 -24.59 39.97 11.26
CA GLU A 806 -23.70 40.73 12.14
C GLU A 806 -23.23 39.85 13.31
N LEU A 807 -21.95 39.91 13.63
CA LEU A 807 -21.35 39.18 14.75
C LEU A 807 -21.62 39.89 16.09
N GLU A 808 -21.79 39.12 17.16
CA GLU A 808 -21.87 39.66 18.53
C GLU A 808 -20.48 39.90 19.10
N TYR A 809 -20.29 40.98 19.86
CA TYR A 809 -19.00 41.23 20.53
C TYR A 809 -18.68 40.16 21.57
N GLY A 810 -17.41 39.79 21.66
CA GLY A 810 -16.91 38.73 22.53
C GLY A 810 -16.10 37.69 21.76
N ASP A 811 -15.93 36.51 22.34
CA ASP A 811 -15.20 35.42 21.70
C ASP A 811 -16.02 34.83 20.56
N ILE A 812 -15.47 34.89 19.35
CA ILE A 812 -16.07 34.35 18.14
C ILE A 812 -15.50 32.96 17.89
N THR A 813 -16.35 31.94 17.88
CA THR A 813 -15.95 30.59 17.46
C THR A 813 -15.85 30.48 15.94
N ARG A 814 -15.21 29.42 15.44
CA ARG A 814 -15.22 29.12 14.00
C ARG A 814 -16.64 28.94 13.46
N GLY A 815 -17.50 28.28 14.23
CA GLY A 815 -18.90 28.09 13.90
C GLY A 815 -19.69 29.40 13.83
N ASP A 816 -19.44 30.33 14.76
CA ASP A 816 -20.08 31.65 14.73
C ASP A 816 -19.72 32.42 13.44
N LEU A 817 -18.44 32.45 13.09
CA LEU A 817 -17.98 33.07 11.83
C LEU A 817 -18.57 32.36 10.61
N LEU A 818 -18.58 31.04 10.59
CA LEU A 818 -19.10 30.25 9.47
C LEU A 818 -20.61 30.47 9.26
N ASN A 819 -21.39 30.57 10.34
CA ASN A 819 -22.82 30.88 10.27
C ASN A 819 -23.12 32.34 9.90
N ALA A 820 -22.17 33.25 10.13
CA ALA A 820 -22.33 34.66 9.78
C ALA A 820 -22.10 34.94 8.28
N LEU A 821 -21.56 33.98 7.54
CA LEU A 821 -21.20 34.10 6.14
C LEU A 821 -22.07 33.20 5.26
N PRO A 822 -22.20 33.51 3.95
CA PRO A 822 -22.82 32.59 2.98
C PRO A 822 -22.14 31.23 2.98
N ALA A 823 -22.86 30.19 3.40
CA ALA A 823 -22.32 28.84 3.55
C ALA A 823 -21.81 28.31 2.20
N THR A 824 -20.57 27.79 2.20
CA THR A 824 -19.90 27.12 1.06
C THR A 824 -19.80 27.99 -0.21
N ALA A 825 -20.01 29.30 -0.07
CA ALA A 825 -19.97 30.22 -1.19
C ALA A 825 -18.54 30.58 -1.58
N ARG A 826 -18.35 30.95 -2.85
CA ARG A 826 -17.08 31.39 -3.42
C ARG A 826 -17.17 32.84 -3.85
N ILE A 827 -16.07 33.59 -3.74
CA ILE A 827 -16.00 34.99 -4.17
C ILE A 827 -15.71 35.03 -5.67
N GLN A 828 -16.56 35.69 -6.45
CA GLN A 828 -16.42 35.78 -7.90
C GLN A 828 -16.54 37.21 -8.41
N LEU A 829 -15.66 37.58 -9.34
CA LEU A 829 -15.81 38.76 -10.20
C LEU A 829 -16.59 38.34 -11.43
N VAL A 830 -17.70 39.03 -11.69
CA VAL A 830 -18.58 38.72 -12.82
C VAL A 830 -18.93 39.97 -13.63
N SER A 831 -19.27 39.76 -14.90
CA SER A 831 -20.00 40.75 -15.70
C SER A 831 -21.46 40.34 -15.87
N LEU A 832 -22.38 41.27 -15.69
CA LEU A 832 -23.82 41.05 -15.78
C LEU A 832 -24.55 42.29 -16.31
N PRO A 833 -25.85 42.20 -16.68
CA PRO A 833 -26.64 43.35 -17.07
C PRO A 833 -26.65 44.44 -15.99
N ALA A 834 -26.46 45.69 -16.41
CA ALA A 834 -26.32 46.83 -15.49
C ALA A 834 -27.59 47.08 -14.64
N ASP A 835 -28.77 46.78 -15.19
CA ASP A 835 -30.05 46.87 -14.49
C ASP A 835 -30.17 45.81 -13.37
N ALA A 836 -29.66 44.60 -13.59
CA ALA A 836 -29.60 43.55 -12.57
C ALA A 836 -28.68 43.94 -11.40
N ALA A 837 -27.49 44.47 -11.71
CA ALA A 837 -26.56 44.96 -10.69
C ALA A 837 -27.15 46.14 -9.89
N LYS A 838 -27.87 47.05 -10.57
CA LYS A 838 -28.59 48.14 -9.92
C LYS A 838 -29.71 47.63 -9.02
N ALA A 839 -30.51 46.68 -9.50
CA ALA A 839 -31.59 46.06 -8.71
C ALA A 839 -31.07 45.37 -7.44
N LEU A 840 -29.89 44.74 -7.52
CA LEU A 840 -29.23 44.15 -6.35
C LEU A 840 -28.86 45.22 -5.32
N ALA A 841 -28.25 46.33 -5.76
CA ALA A 841 -27.87 47.44 -4.89
C ALA A 841 -29.10 48.12 -4.24
N ASP A 842 -30.19 48.27 -4.98
CA ASP A 842 -31.42 48.92 -4.52
C ASP A 842 -32.29 47.99 -3.66
N GLY A 843 -32.11 46.67 -3.77
CA GLY A 843 -32.92 45.65 -3.11
C GLY A 843 -32.71 45.53 -1.61
N GLY A 844 -31.63 46.11 -1.06
CA GLY A 844 -31.32 46.08 0.38
C GLY A 844 -30.89 44.72 0.92
N THR A 845 -30.60 43.75 0.04
CA THR A 845 -30.18 42.38 0.39
C THR A 845 -28.66 42.22 0.41
N VAL A 846 -27.92 43.24 0.00
CA VAL A 846 -26.45 43.25 -0.04
C VAL A 846 -25.90 44.48 0.65
N SER A 847 -24.71 44.33 1.23
CA SER A 847 -23.88 45.43 1.70
C SER A 847 -22.89 45.86 0.63
N ARG A 848 -22.65 47.16 0.53
CA ARG A 848 -21.64 47.77 -0.34
C ARG A 848 -20.47 48.26 0.50
N VAL A 849 -19.34 48.54 -0.16
CA VAL A 849 -18.25 49.31 0.47
C VAL A 849 -18.85 50.58 1.08
N TYR A 850 -18.54 50.87 2.35
CA TYR A 850 -19.22 51.93 3.11
C TYR A 850 -19.23 53.27 2.36
N GLN A 851 -18.10 53.67 1.75
CA GLN A 851 -18.01 54.92 1.02
C GLN A 851 -18.94 54.96 -0.21
N ASN A 852 -19.11 53.83 -0.89
CA ASN A 852 -19.93 53.70 -2.09
C ASN A 852 -21.42 53.64 -1.74
N SER A 853 -21.76 53.07 -0.57
CA SER A 853 -23.14 52.92 -0.10
C SER A 853 -23.83 54.26 0.24
N LEU A 854 -23.06 55.33 0.46
CA LEU A 854 -23.57 56.67 0.74
C LEU A 854 -24.24 57.36 -0.48
N THR A 855 -24.06 56.80 -1.67
CA THR A 855 -24.60 57.32 -2.92
C THR A 855 -25.32 56.23 -3.71
N GLU A 856 -26.30 56.63 -4.52
CA GLU A 856 -27.01 55.71 -5.43
C GLU A 856 -26.03 55.00 -6.37
N TYR A 857 -26.19 53.68 -6.55
CA TYR A 857 -25.40 52.95 -7.54
C TYR A 857 -25.95 53.20 -8.95
N ALA A 858 -25.08 53.72 -9.82
CA ALA A 858 -25.40 54.07 -11.21
C ALA A 858 -24.31 53.50 -12.12
N PRO A 859 -24.41 52.22 -12.54
CA PRO A 859 -23.43 51.62 -13.45
C PRO A 859 -23.38 52.36 -14.80
N GLU A 860 -22.19 52.47 -15.37
CA GLU A 860 -21.97 53.09 -16.67
C GLU A 860 -22.21 52.09 -17.82
N GLY A 861 -23.18 52.38 -18.68
CA GLY A 861 -23.50 51.52 -19.84
C GLY A 861 -24.46 50.36 -19.51
N ASP A 862 -24.52 49.38 -20.41
CA ASP A 862 -25.47 48.25 -20.33
C ASP A 862 -24.92 47.04 -19.56
N THR A 863 -23.61 47.02 -19.26
CA THR A 863 -22.92 45.94 -18.54
C THR A 863 -22.25 46.49 -17.30
N ALA A 864 -22.49 45.85 -16.16
CA ALA A 864 -21.81 46.13 -14.91
C ALA A 864 -20.78 45.05 -14.59
N TYR A 865 -19.74 45.43 -13.84
CA TYR A 865 -18.77 44.51 -13.26
C TYR A 865 -18.94 44.54 -11.76
N ILE A 866 -19.14 43.37 -11.15
CA ILE A 866 -19.37 43.26 -9.71
C ILE A 866 -18.52 42.13 -9.15
N VAL A 867 -18.08 42.28 -7.90
CA VAL A 867 -17.53 41.18 -7.11
C VAL A 867 -18.49 40.85 -5.98
N THR A 868 -18.89 39.59 -5.91
CA THR A 868 -19.84 39.08 -4.92
C THR A 868 -19.68 37.58 -4.75
N ASP A 869 -20.46 36.97 -3.86
CA ASP A 869 -20.40 35.54 -3.56
C ASP A 869 -21.37 34.72 -4.43
N THR A 870 -21.06 33.44 -4.63
CA THR A 870 -21.88 32.53 -5.46
C THR A 870 -23.30 32.33 -4.95
N ALA A 871 -23.57 32.49 -3.64
CA ALA A 871 -24.93 32.40 -3.11
C ALA A 871 -25.76 33.63 -3.52
N THR A 872 -25.17 34.82 -3.49
CA THR A 872 -25.76 36.06 -4.00
C THR A 872 -26.00 35.97 -5.51
N LEU A 873 -25.04 35.42 -6.28
CA LEU A 873 -25.20 35.20 -7.74
C LEU A 873 -26.33 34.20 -8.05
N ALA A 874 -26.44 33.11 -7.30
CA ALA A 874 -27.51 32.12 -7.50
C ALA A 874 -28.90 32.73 -7.27
N ALA A 875 -29.01 33.72 -6.37
CA ALA A 875 -30.26 34.43 -6.11
C ALA A 875 -30.66 35.42 -7.22
N LEU A 876 -29.72 35.83 -8.08
CA LEU A 876 -29.92 36.92 -9.05
C LEU A 876 -30.79 36.55 -10.27
N ASN A 877 -31.00 35.26 -10.56
CA ASN A 877 -31.82 34.75 -11.68
C ASN A 877 -31.64 35.53 -13.01
N VAL A 878 -30.40 35.92 -13.31
CA VAL A 878 -29.98 36.57 -14.56
C VAL A 878 -28.71 35.89 -15.07
N ASP A 879 -28.51 35.96 -16.38
CA ASP A 879 -27.26 35.49 -16.98
C ASP A 879 -26.10 36.42 -16.58
N TYR A 880 -24.98 35.83 -16.19
CA TYR A 880 -23.73 36.52 -15.92
C TYR A 880 -22.56 35.71 -16.47
N THR A 881 -21.41 36.36 -16.63
CA THR A 881 -20.15 35.70 -17.03
C THR A 881 -19.16 35.82 -15.88
N VAL A 882 -18.64 34.68 -15.41
CA VAL A 882 -17.54 34.64 -14.46
C VAL A 882 -16.25 35.07 -15.15
N LEU A 883 -15.65 36.15 -14.63
CA LEU A 883 -14.38 36.68 -15.08
C LEU A 883 -13.24 36.16 -14.21
N ARG A 884 -13.46 36.10 -12.89
CA ARG A 884 -12.54 35.51 -11.92
C ARG A 884 -13.29 34.78 -10.81
N ASP A 885 -12.71 33.70 -10.32
CA ASP A 885 -13.07 33.02 -9.07
C ASP A 885 -11.88 33.11 -8.11
N TYR A 886 -12.15 33.60 -6.90
CA TYR A 886 -11.14 33.87 -5.86
C TYR A 886 -11.17 32.87 -4.70
N GLY A 887 -11.97 31.81 -4.81
CA GLY A 887 -12.07 30.76 -3.79
C GLY A 887 -13.10 31.04 -2.69
N ASP A 888 -12.96 30.31 -1.59
CA ASP A 888 -13.97 30.20 -0.54
C ASP A 888 -14.14 31.47 0.32
N VAL A 889 -15.40 31.87 0.56
CA VAL A 889 -15.75 33.07 1.33
C VAL A 889 -15.28 32.96 2.78
N PHE A 890 -15.58 31.85 3.47
CA PHE A 890 -15.21 31.67 4.86
C PHE A 890 -13.70 31.72 5.03
N TRP A 891 -12.98 31.06 4.13
CA TRP A 891 -11.53 31.03 4.14
C TRP A 891 -10.91 32.41 3.93
N ALA A 892 -11.36 33.16 2.91
CA ALA A 892 -10.86 34.50 2.63
C ALA A 892 -11.07 35.46 3.82
N VAL A 893 -12.25 35.42 4.43
CA VAL A 893 -12.57 36.26 5.60
C VAL A 893 -11.71 35.87 6.79
N ARG A 894 -11.60 34.56 7.07
CA ARG A 894 -10.80 34.05 8.17
C ARG A 894 -9.32 34.45 8.03
N MET A 895 -8.74 34.31 6.84
CA MET A 895 -7.35 34.68 6.58
C MET A 895 -7.13 36.19 6.70
N ASN A 896 -8.05 37.01 6.19
CA ASN A 896 -7.94 38.47 6.35
C ASN A 896 -7.98 38.90 7.82
N ILE A 897 -8.88 38.31 8.62
CA ILE A 897 -8.93 38.56 10.08
C ILE A 897 -7.63 38.09 10.73
N ASN A 898 -7.12 36.90 10.37
CA ASN A 898 -5.82 36.39 10.86
C ASN A 898 -4.71 37.42 10.67
N ASP A 899 -4.62 38.01 9.48
CA ASP A 899 -3.58 38.98 9.15
C ASP A 899 -3.75 40.31 9.91
N LEU A 900 -4.99 40.79 10.02
CA LEU A 900 -5.31 42.02 10.77
C LEU A 900 -5.07 41.89 12.29
N THR A 901 -5.11 40.67 12.81
CA THR A 901 -5.00 40.37 14.25
C THR A 901 -3.68 39.72 14.64
N ASN A 902 -2.67 39.77 13.75
CA ASN A 902 -1.35 39.17 13.98
C ASN A 902 -1.45 37.70 14.42
N ASN A 903 -2.09 36.87 13.60
CA ASN A 903 -2.40 35.47 13.87
C ASN A 903 -3.34 35.26 15.06
N PHE A 904 -4.44 36.03 15.12
CA PHE A 904 -5.46 35.97 16.17
C PHE A 904 -4.94 36.28 17.58
N ASN A 905 -3.78 36.93 17.70
CA ASN A 905 -3.21 37.33 18.99
C ASN A 905 -3.81 38.64 19.51
N ASP A 906 -4.27 39.50 18.60
CA ASP A 906 -4.87 40.79 18.90
C ASP A 906 -6.40 40.75 18.68
N ASP A 907 -7.14 41.60 19.39
CA ASP A 907 -8.59 41.72 19.21
C ASP A 907 -8.93 42.20 17.80
N PHE A 908 -9.92 41.58 17.16
CA PHE A 908 -10.47 42.09 15.91
C PHE A 908 -11.41 43.26 16.21
N VAL A 909 -11.19 44.41 15.56
CA VAL A 909 -12.02 45.60 15.70
C VAL A 909 -12.39 46.11 14.31
N LEU A 910 -13.68 46.39 14.09
CA LEU A 910 -14.13 46.95 12.82
C LEU A 910 -13.61 48.40 12.62
N PRO A 911 -13.21 48.76 11.39
CA PRO A 911 -12.78 50.12 11.07
C PRO A 911 -13.83 51.20 11.36
N GLU A 912 -13.36 52.41 11.67
CA GLU A 912 -14.23 53.59 11.68
C GLU A 912 -14.67 53.96 10.25
N ALA A 913 -15.93 54.35 10.12
CA ALA A 913 -16.50 55.04 8.97
C ALA A 913 -15.71 56.32 8.70
N PRO A 914 -15.19 56.53 7.48
CA PRO A 914 -14.47 57.74 7.11
C PRO A 914 -15.28 59.00 7.46
N GLN A 915 -14.71 59.90 8.26
CA GLN A 915 -15.37 61.16 8.59
C GLN A 915 -15.42 62.09 7.38
N TYR A 916 -16.62 62.45 6.92
CA TYR A 916 -16.78 63.60 6.05
C TYR A 916 -16.61 64.88 6.87
N GLY A 917 -15.54 65.62 6.60
CA GLY A 917 -15.40 66.99 7.06
C GLY A 917 -16.59 67.81 6.54
N VAL A 918 -17.41 68.30 7.45
CA VAL A 918 -18.46 69.27 7.14
C VAL A 918 -17.77 70.56 6.66
N GLY A 919 -17.62 70.76 5.34
CA GLY A 919 -17.21 72.07 4.81
C GLY A 919 -16.68 72.12 3.39
N ARG A 920 -17.57 72.32 2.40
CA ARG A 920 -17.61 73.47 1.45
C ARG A 920 -18.28 73.08 0.12
N ARG A 921 -19.59 73.32 0.03
CA ARG A 921 -20.15 73.99 -1.16
C ARG A 921 -19.73 75.46 -1.06
N GLY A 922 -18.81 75.87 -1.91
CA GLY A 922 -18.73 77.21 -2.49
C GLY A 922 -19.00 77.03 -3.97
#